data_AF-A0A1I1IS17-F1
#
_entry.id   AF-A0A1I1IS17-F1
#
_cell.length_a   1.000
_cell.length_b   1.000
_cell.length_c   1.000
_cell.angle_alpha   90.00
_cell.angle_beta   90.00
_cell.angle_gamma   90.00
#
_symmetry.space_group_name_H-M   'P 1'
#
loop_
_entity.id
_entity.type
_entity.pdbx_description
1 polymer ?
#
loop_
_entity_poly.entity_id
_entity_poly.type
_entity_poly.pdbx_seq_one_letter_code
_entity_poly.pdbx_strand_id
1 'polypeptide(L)'
;MAKSKKTKIKLSIPDSKVATLPVVDVNGLPKYKHYTDSLYHSVRLFFEEPKSTDEVTDSRYPRKSYFRAAKYSTGKKDAFLMVRDGKELVGYEIATTFAQLTIKKMSLADISKSTLGKIHSTINSLFGFLSTLESPPTSADKLSMEHVSRWLSTLTTNTAKTYKSHFKTLVDLHPTLSKRNLTAIKLKEKTTSVRDLSKVDLDKLKEEYDYSDKELIQILAYAFYEIEQAQRHFNALEKSSEIGLGDDFIPLNNVKMSNKKIFELLESGNEGHEKLLKNIYIYIRNERNGIRHTPYSSDLNYFMARLRTACSRKNKYNHLDSFMDFLYSLGWAITGGKTESKVKYASILSLQSDHHELAILLYTLITTGLNLETVLDWRVRVNDKLWYDIFDVELGVTSKTPSRDKSIVLVGKKAKGYGSSKFISTPVKINSPLYNYLKFLDSNRNADRTFFFNISDLHRKLTAFALNYNIVDDSGASLKSIETRRIRKVFAGHKLLRLLKDVKNADELIAKLKDALNHSQFDTTLFSYILKSGVGNLVINSAIVALTSDLLEKALTFQGKIKEDGERSSDTHKVYLCDCSDPSNPSHELPIAVSCRKYDMCLGCERSEVYSEHLPAICYRIMQYENKQSSDPEIFKVTLEDRLYIARDTIDKFRIRHQNGVELVELAYEQANNAMQNETPLLPPILQTGGI
;
A
#
# COMPACT_ATOMS: atom_id res chain seq x y z
N MET A 1 15.47 4.86 -48.70
CA MET A 1 14.44 5.79 -49.20
C MET A 1 13.44 6.10 -48.10
N ALA A 2 13.48 7.33 -47.57
CA ALA A 2 12.65 7.80 -46.47
C ALA A 2 11.22 8.13 -46.93
N LYS A 3 10.20 7.83 -46.10
CA LYS A 3 8.84 8.39 -46.25
C LYS A 3 8.47 9.16 -44.98
N SER A 4 8.38 10.48 -45.12
CA SER A 4 7.98 11.42 -44.08
C SER A 4 6.48 11.36 -43.81
N LYS A 5 6.10 11.41 -42.53
CA LYS A 5 4.71 11.58 -42.08
C LYS A 5 4.32 13.05 -42.19
N LYS A 6 3.31 13.36 -43.01
CA LYS A 6 2.66 14.67 -43.05
C LYS A 6 1.83 14.91 -41.79
N THR A 7 2.24 15.90 -41.01
CA THR A 7 1.51 16.49 -39.89
C THR A 7 0.26 17.20 -40.42
N LYS A 8 -0.95 16.77 -40.01
CA LYS A 8 -2.20 17.51 -40.29
C LYS A 8 -2.32 18.66 -39.28
N ILE A 9 -2.11 19.88 -39.75
CA ILE A 9 -2.47 21.11 -39.04
C ILE A 9 -4.01 21.22 -39.07
N LYS A 10 -4.65 21.31 -37.89
CA LYS A 10 -6.08 21.65 -37.78
C LYS A 10 -6.23 23.16 -37.96
N LEU A 11 -6.76 23.58 -39.10
CA LEU A 11 -7.27 24.95 -39.28
C LEU A 11 -8.56 25.10 -38.47
N SER A 12 -8.64 26.18 -37.68
CA SER A 12 -9.85 26.59 -36.96
C SER A 12 -10.87 27.15 -37.95
N ILE A 13 -12.02 26.49 -38.06
CA ILE A 13 -13.20 27.04 -38.72
C ILE A 13 -13.77 28.12 -37.78
N PRO A 14 -13.99 29.37 -38.22
CA PRO A 14 -14.72 30.35 -37.44
C PRO A 14 -16.19 29.92 -37.43
N ASP A 15 -16.67 29.45 -36.28
CA ASP A 15 -18.06 29.08 -36.09
C ASP A 15 -18.87 30.38 -36.03
N SER A 16 -19.51 30.73 -37.15
CA SER A 16 -20.49 31.81 -37.25
C SER A 16 -21.75 31.38 -36.50
N LYS A 17 -21.71 31.43 -35.17
CA LYS A 17 -22.92 31.52 -34.35
C LYS A 17 -23.00 32.93 -33.85
N VAL A 18 -24.01 33.66 -34.32
CA VAL A 18 -24.51 34.86 -33.66
C VAL A 18 -24.70 34.49 -32.19
N ALA A 19 -23.76 34.90 -31.35
CA ALA A 19 -23.87 34.77 -29.92
C ALA A 19 -24.96 35.76 -29.50
N THR A 20 -26.19 35.26 -29.33
CA THR A 20 -27.15 35.95 -28.48
C THR A 20 -26.46 36.12 -27.13
N LEU A 21 -26.00 37.34 -26.83
CA LEU A 21 -25.47 37.69 -25.53
C LEU A 21 -26.56 37.26 -24.52
N PRO A 22 -26.30 36.28 -23.65
CA PRO A 22 -27.30 35.82 -22.71
C PRO A 22 -27.70 37.03 -21.87
N VAL A 23 -29.00 37.30 -21.76
CA VAL A 23 -29.52 38.35 -20.87
C VAL A 23 -29.07 37.98 -19.46
N VAL A 24 -28.01 38.64 -19.01
CA VAL A 24 -27.44 38.52 -17.67
C VAL A 24 -28.23 39.44 -16.74
N ASP A 25 -28.50 38.94 -15.55
CA ASP A 25 -29.08 39.71 -14.45
C ASP A 25 -28.06 40.72 -13.90
N VAL A 26 -28.51 41.62 -13.01
CA VAL A 26 -27.69 42.70 -12.41
C VAL A 26 -26.40 42.17 -11.77
N ASN A 27 -26.40 40.90 -11.33
CA ASN A 27 -25.30 40.22 -10.67
C ASN A 27 -24.35 39.46 -11.64
N GLY A 28 -24.47 39.63 -12.96
CA GLY A 28 -23.60 38.96 -13.94
C GLY A 28 -23.83 37.44 -14.10
N LEU A 29 -24.99 36.97 -13.64
CA LEU A 29 -25.45 35.57 -13.73
C LEU A 29 -26.69 35.47 -14.65
N PRO A 30 -27.03 34.28 -15.19
CA PRO A 30 -28.23 34.11 -16.00
C PRO A 30 -29.48 34.56 -15.25
N LYS A 31 -30.46 35.17 -15.95
CA LYS A 31 -31.75 35.53 -15.35
C LYS A 31 -32.37 34.33 -14.62
N TYR A 32 -32.81 34.57 -13.38
CA TYR A 32 -33.43 33.52 -12.57
C TYR A 32 -34.68 32.95 -13.25
N LYS A 33 -34.82 31.62 -13.16
CA LYS A 33 -36.00 30.84 -13.57
C LYS A 33 -36.30 29.84 -12.47
N HIS A 34 -37.58 29.59 -12.19
CA HIS A 34 -38.01 28.67 -11.14
C HIS A 34 -37.71 27.19 -11.46
N TYR A 35 -37.34 26.87 -12.70
CA TYR A 35 -36.73 25.60 -13.10
C TYR A 35 -35.68 25.78 -14.21
N THR A 36 -34.89 24.73 -14.44
CA THR A 36 -33.97 24.63 -15.58
C THR A 36 -33.89 23.22 -16.14
N ASP A 37 -33.68 23.13 -17.45
CA ASP A 37 -33.38 21.88 -18.13
C ASP A 37 -31.88 21.65 -18.22
N SER A 38 -31.46 20.38 -18.16
CA SER A 38 -30.11 19.94 -18.53
C SER A 38 -29.86 20.24 -20.02
N LEU A 39 -28.58 20.35 -20.41
CA LEU A 39 -28.17 20.61 -21.80
C LEU A 39 -28.84 19.71 -22.85
N TYR A 40 -29.05 18.42 -22.55
CA TYR A 40 -29.71 17.46 -23.46
C TYR A 40 -31.20 17.21 -23.16
N HIS A 41 -31.84 18.06 -22.35
CA HIS A 41 -33.23 17.90 -21.91
C HIS A 41 -33.57 16.53 -21.28
N SER A 42 -32.58 15.84 -20.70
CA SER A 42 -32.76 14.55 -20.02
C SER A 42 -33.30 14.71 -18.59
N VAL A 43 -33.00 15.84 -17.94
CA VAL A 43 -33.43 16.16 -16.58
C VAL A 43 -33.95 17.61 -16.52
N ARG A 44 -35.10 17.82 -15.87
CA ARG A 44 -35.58 19.13 -15.42
C ARG A 44 -35.41 19.25 -13.92
N LEU A 45 -34.75 20.30 -13.47
CA LEU A 45 -34.55 20.62 -12.06
C LEU A 45 -35.43 21.81 -11.68
N PHE A 46 -36.19 21.66 -10.59
CA PHE A 46 -37.02 22.71 -10.01
C PHE A 46 -36.36 23.33 -8.77
N PHE A 47 -36.39 24.66 -8.68
CA PHE A 47 -35.93 25.43 -7.52
C PHE A 47 -37.10 25.92 -6.63
N GLU A 48 -38.31 25.94 -7.20
CA GLU A 48 -39.61 26.18 -6.56
C GLU A 48 -40.60 25.14 -7.08
N GLU A 49 -41.79 25.07 -6.48
CA GLU A 49 -42.80 24.09 -6.92
C GLU A 49 -43.24 24.33 -8.37
N PRO A 50 -43.54 23.26 -9.13
CA PRO A 50 -44.12 23.41 -10.46
C PRO A 50 -45.44 24.20 -10.41
N LYS A 51 -45.58 25.19 -11.28
CA LYS A 51 -46.75 26.08 -11.31
C LYS A 51 -47.96 25.46 -12.02
N SER A 52 -47.71 24.50 -12.92
CA SER A 52 -48.75 23.75 -13.61
C SER A 52 -48.29 22.32 -13.93
N THR A 53 -49.23 21.45 -14.29
CA THR A 53 -48.94 20.09 -14.77
C THR A 53 -48.15 20.06 -16.07
N ASP A 54 -48.21 21.14 -16.86
CA ASP A 54 -47.49 21.27 -18.13
C ASP A 54 -45.99 21.48 -17.91
N GLU A 55 -45.55 21.86 -16.71
CA GLU A 55 -44.13 21.99 -16.39
C GLU A 55 -43.48 20.63 -16.07
N VAL A 56 -44.28 19.64 -15.70
CA VAL A 56 -43.87 18.26 -15.38
C VAL A 56 -44.31 17.25 -16.44
N THR A 57 -44.71 17.75 -17.60
CA THR A 57 -44.99 16.95 -18.80
C THR A 57 -44.30 17.61 -19.99
N ASP A 58 -43.69 16.81 -20.87
CA ASP A 58 -42.98 17.32 -22.04
C ASP A 58 -43.25 16.38 -23.21
N SER A 59 -44.13 16.81 -24.12
CA SER A 59 -44.52 16.03 -25.29
C SER A 59 -43.37 15.81 -26.27
N ARG A 60 -42.37 16.70 -26.27
CA ARG A 60 -41.17 16.61 -27.12
C ARG A 60 -40.12 15.68 -26.51
N TYR A 61 -40.07 15.56 -25.19
CA TYR A 61 -39.13 14.71 -24.46
C TYR A 61 -39.85 13.79 -23.45
N PRO A 62 -40.53 12.72 -23.90
CA PRO A 62 -41.37 11.87 -23.04
C PRO A 62 -40.59 11.09 -21.98
N ARG A 63 -39.26 10.95 -22.12
CA ARG A 63 -38.37 10.30 -21.14
C ARG A 63 -37.67 11.30 -20.20
N LYS A 64 -38.01 12.60 -20.27
CA LYS A 64 -37.43 13.62 -19.40
C LYS A 64 -37.76 13.31 -17.94
N SER A 65 -36.72 13.30 -17.10
CA SER A 65 -36.90 13.06 -15.67
C SER A 65 -37.05 14.38 -14.92
N TYR A 66 -38.02 14.46 -14.02
CA TYR A 66 -38.28 15.65 -13.20
C TYR A 66 -37.68 15.47 -11.82
N PHE A 67 -36.81 16.40 -11.41
CA PHE A 67 -36.10 16.37 -10.16
C PHE A 67 -36.50 17.55 -9.28
N ARG A 68 -36.75 17.29 -7.99
CA ARG A 68 -37.25 18.29 -7.03
C ARG A 68 -38.59 18.92 -7.45
N ALA A 69 -39.44 18.17 -8.14
CA ALA A 69 -40.76 18.63 -8.59
C ALA A 69 -41.87 18.46 -7.52
N ALA A 70 -41.53 18.59 -6.22
CA ALA A 70 -42.43 18.41 -5.08
C ALA A 70 -43.30 17.13 -5.21
N LYS A 71 -44.64 17.27 -5.17
CA LYS A 71 -45.62 16.18 -5.29
C LYS A 71 -45.48 15.32 -6.57
N TYR A 72 -44.83 15.85 -7.61
CA TYR A 72 -44.58 15.15 -8.88
C TYR A 72 -43.21 14.43 -8.91
N SER A 73 -42.44 14.45 -7.82
CA SER A 73 -41.16 13.73 -7.73
C SER A 73 -41.37 12.23 -7.52
N THR A 74 -40.62 11.39 -8.23
CA THR A 74 -40.62 9.92 -8.07
C THR A 74 -39.88 9.42 -6.81
N GLY A 75 -39.85 10.20 -5.72
CA GLY A 75 -39.02 9.96 -4.53
C GLY A 75 -39.49 10.77 -3.32
N LYS A 76 -38.57 11.23 -2.45
CA LYS A 76 -38.91 12.09 -1.29
C LYS A 76 -39.67 13.35 -1.76
N LYS A 77 -40.95 13.44 -1.42
CA LYS A 77 -41.86 14.52 -1.82
C LYS A 77 -41.53 15.84 -1.10
N ASP A 78 -41.05 15.75 0.15
CA ASP A 78 -40.69 16.91 1.00
C ASP A 78 -39.20 17.26 0.91
N ALA A 79 -38.65 17.21 -0.30
CA ALA A 79 -37.23 17.52 -0.49
C ALA A 79 -36.99 19.03 -0.59
N PHE A 80 -35.83 19.46 -0.07
CA PHE A 80 -35.37 20.86 -0.13
C PHE A 80 -35.39 21.42 -1.56
N LEU A 81 -36.10 22.54 -1.72
CA LEU A 81 -36.21 23.38 -2.91
C LEU A 81 -35.43 24.68 -2.68
N MET A 82 -34.42 24.90 -3.53
CA MET A 82 -33.38 25.90 -3.29
C MET A 82 -33.91 27.32 -3.08
N VAL A 83 -34.96 27.73 -3.79
CA VAL A 83 -35.52 29.08 -3.68
C VAL A 83 -36.72 29.13 -2.74
N ARG A 84 -37.65 28.16 -2.82
CA ARG A 84 -38.81 28.10 -1.92
C ARG A 84 -38.36 28.06 -0.45
N ASP A 85 -37.51 27.09 -0.10
CA ASP A 85 -37.07 26.88 1.28
C ASP A 85 -35.90 27.82 1.62
N GLY A 86 -35.04 28.12 0.65
CA GLY A 86 -33.90 29.01 0.87
C GLY A 86 -34.29 30.45 1.17
N LYS A 87 -35.42 30.94 0.61
CA LYS A 87 -35.90 32.29 0.89
C LYS A 87 -36.17 32.51 2.39
N GLU A 88 -36.69 31.49 3.08
CA GLU A 88 -36.95 31.54 4.52
C GLU A 88 -35.67 31.45 5.34
N LEU A 89 -34.68 30.68 4.89
CA LEU A 89 -33.44 30.44 5.62
C LEU A 89 -32.41 31.57 5.48
N VAL A 90 -32.23 32.10 4.26
CA VAL A 90 -31.12 33.01 3.92
C VAL A 90 -31.55 34.23 3.11
N GLY A 91 -32.85 34.41 2.89
CA GLY A 91 -33.40 35.50 2.09
C GLY A 91 -33.41 35.20 0.58
N TYR A 92 -34.23 35.98 -0.13
CA TYR A 92 -34.51 35.75 -1.56
C TYR A 92 -33.28 35.94 -2.45
N GLU A 93 -32.44 36.94 -2.16
CA GLU A 93 -31.24 37.24 -2.95
C GLU A 93 -30.26 36.07 -2.96
N ILE A 94 -29.91 35.53 -1.78
CA ILE A 94 -28.94 34.44 -1.69
C ILE A 94 -29.50 33.19 -2.35
N ALA A 95 -30.76 32.87 -2.07
CA ALA A 95 -31.43 31.69 -2.62
C ALA A 95 -31.49 31.71 -4.15
N THR A 96 -31.86 32.86 -4.74
CA THR A 96 -31.91 33.04 -6.20
C THR A 96 -30.52 33.03 -6.82
N THR A 97 -29.51 33.64 -6.19
CA THR A 97 -28.13 33.61 -6.68
C THR A 97 -27.59 32.19 -6.80
N PHE A 98 -27.79 31.32 -5.80
CA PHE A 98 -27.36 29.90 -5.90
C PHE A 98 -28.16 29.10 -6.94
N ALA A 99 -29.42 29.43 -7.16
CA ALA A 99 -30.20 28.85 -8.26
C ALA A 99 -29.64 29.28 -9.62
N GLN A 100 -29.32 30.56 -9.80
CA GLN A 100 -28.69 31.09 -11.02
C GLN A 100 -27.32 30.47 -11.30
N LEU A 101 -26.51 30.21 -10.27
CA LEU A 101 -25.26 29.46 -10.40
C LEU A 101 -25.50 28.03 -10.87
N THR A 102 -26.54 27.38 -10.37
CA THR A 102 -26.92 26.03 -10.79
C THR A 102 -27.43 26.01 -12.23
N ILE A 103 -28.24 27.00 -12.63
CA ILE A 103 -28.67 27.22 -14.02
C ILE A 103 -27.46 27.37 -14.94
N LYS A 104 -26.51 28.24 -14.58
CA LYS A 104 -25.25 28.44 -15.32
C LYS A 104 -24.43 27.16 -15.40
N LYS A 105 -24.40 26.34 -14.34
CA LYS A 105 -23.68 25.07 -14.35
C LYS A 105 -24.31 24.06 -15.31
N MET A 106 -25.65 23.96 -15.32
CA MET A 106 -26.40 23.03 -16.16
C MET A 106 -26.42 23.43 -17.65
N SER A 107 -26.21 24.71 -17.97
CA SER A 107 -26.05 25.15 -19.36
C SER A 107 -24.64 24.89 -19.92
N LEU A 108 -23.63 24.78 -19.05
CA LEU A 108 -22.23 24.56 -19.45
C LEU A 108 -21.83 23.08 -19.56
N ALA A 109 -22.51 22.19 -18.84
CA ALA A 109 -22.18 20.76 -18.82
C ALA A 109 -23.41 19.90 -18.54
N ASP A 110 -23.41 18.67 -19.06
CA ASP A 110 -24.41 17.68 -18.69
C ASP A 110 -24.13 17.13 -17.29
N ILE A 111 -25.12 17.21 -16.39
CA ILE A 111 -24.96 16.88 -14.98
C ILE A 111 -25.91 15.76 -14.61
N SER A 112 -25.36 14.68 -14.05
CA SER A 112 -26.18 13.57 -13.58
C SER A 112 -27.09 13.95 -12.41
N LYS A 113 -28.27 13.31 -12.34
CA LYS A 113 -29.24 13.47 -11.23
C LYS A 113 -28.62 13.27 -9.85
N SER A 114 -27.66 12.34 -9.71
CA SER A 114 -26.92 12.10 -8.47
C SER A 114 -26.09 13.32 -8.05
N THR A 115 -25.39 13.94 -8.99
CA THR A 115 -24.58 15.13 -8.74
C THR A 115 -25.45 16.35 -8.40
N LEU A 116 -26.59 16.52 -9.09
CA LEU A 116 -27.58 17.55 -8.74
C LEU A 116 -28.14 17.35 -7.32
N GLY A 117 -28.36 16.10 -6.90
CA GLY A 117 -28.74 15.76 -5.54
C GLY A 117 -27.70 16.19 -4.51
N LYS A 118 -26.41 15.91 -4.76
CA LYS A 118 -25.31 16.32 -3.87
C LYS A 118 -25.15 17.84 -3.80
N ILE A 119 -25.34 18.54 -4.91
CA ILE A 119 -25.38 20.02 -4.95
C ILE A 119 -26.49 20.54 -4.04
N HIS A 120 -27.71 20.01 -4.16
CA HIS A 120 -28.83 20.44 -3.30
C HIS A 120 -28.58 20.14 -1.82
N SER A 121 -28.02 18.97 -1.49
CA SER A 121 -27.67 18.64 -0.10
C SER A 121 -26.59 19.58 0.46
N THR A 122 -25.62 19.95 -0.38
CA THR A 122 -24.56 20.92 -0.02
C THR A 122 -25.15 22.29 0.27
N ILE A 123 -26.02 22.80 -0.61
CA ILE A 123 -26.67 24.11 -0.46
C ILE A 123 -27.65 24.13 0.71
N ASN A 124 -28.46 23.08 0.89
CA ASN A 124 -29.35 22.96 2.05
C ASN A 124 -28.56 23.05 3.37
N SER A 125 -27.44 22.32 3.45
CA SER A 125 -26.58 22.35 4.64
C SER A 125 -25.95 23.72 4.88
N LEU A 126 -25.53 24.43 3.82
CA LEU A 126 -25.00 25.78 3.93
C LEU A 126 -26.09 26.75 4.40
N PHE A 127 -27.29 26.70 3.81
CA PHE A 127 -28.39 27.60 4.15
C PHE A 127 -28.85 27.39 5.59
N GLY A 128 -28.99 26.13 6.02
CA GLY A 128 -29.31 25.81 7.41
C GLY A 128 -28.22 26.24 8.40
N PHE A 129 -26.95 26.32 7.99
CA PHE A 129 -25.90 26.90 8.83
C PHE A 129 -26.00 28.43 8.87
N LEU A 130 -26.17 29.08 7.72
CA LEU A 130 -26.24 30.55 7.64
C LEU A 130 -27.43 31.09 8.45
N SER A 131 -28.56 30.37 8.47
CA SER A 131 -29.74 30.74 9.25
C SER A 131 -29.52 30.66 10.77
N THR A 132 -28.45 30.01 11.24
CA THR A 132 -28.09 29.92 12.68
C THR A 132 -27.16 31.04 13.14
N LEU A 133 -26.70 31.90 12.23
CA LEU A 133 -25.83 33.03 12.56
C LEU A 133 -26.65 34.19 13.12
N GLU A 134 -26.14 34.87 14.15
CA GLU A 134 -26.76 36.09 14.70
C GLU A 134 -26.86 37.22 13.66
N SER A 135 -25.92 37.25 12.70
CA SER A 135 -25.89 38.21 11.59
C SER A 135 -25.59 37.49 10.26
N PRO A 136 -26.60 36.92 9.58
CA PRO A 136 -26.39 36.25 8.31
C PRO A 136 -25.99 37.25 7.20
N PRO A 137 -25.24 36.81 6.18
CA PRO A 137 -24.88 37.69 5.07
C PRO A 137 -26.15 38.17 4.35
N THR A 138 -26.20 39.46 4.00
CA THR A 138 -27.36 40.05 3.32
C THR A 138 -27.38 39.83 1.80
N SER A 139 -26.27 39.34 1.24
CA SER A 139 -26.17 38.93 -0.16
C SER A 139 -25.11 37.86 -0.37
N ALA A 140 -25.16 37.16 -1.50
CA ALA A 140 -24.19 36.12 -1.85
C ALA A 140 -22.75 36.67 -1.91
N ASP A 141 -22.56 37.91 -2.37
CA ASP A 141 -21.25 38.59 -2.41
C ASP A 141 -20.60 38.78 -1.03
N LYS A 142 -21.43 38.94 0.01
CA LYS A 142 -21.00 39.11 1.40
C LYS A 142 -20.68 37.78 2.09
N LEU A 143 -20.81 36.64 1.40
CA LEU A 143 -20.46 35.33 1.95
C LEU A 143 -18.95 35.16 2.12
N SER A 144 -18.42 35.58 3.28
CA SER A 144 -17.00 35.52 3.64
C SER A 144 -16.41 34.11 3.66
N MET A 145 -15.08 34.02 3.55
CA MET A 145 -14.32 32.78 3.74
C MET A 145 -14.49 32.21 5.16
N GLU A 146 -14.71 33.09 6.13
CA GLU A 146 -14.98 32.70 7.52
C GLU A 146 -16.31 31.97 7.65
N HIS A 147 -17.38 32.44 6.99
CA HIS A 147 -18.67 31.74 6.98
C HIS A 147 -18.52 30.32 6.42
N VAL A 148 -17.78 30.17 5.31
CA VAL A 148 -17.55 28.85 4.69
C VAL A 148 -16.67 27.97 5.58
N SER A 149 -15.65 28.53 6.23
CA SER A 149 -14.79 27.80 7.17
C SER A 149 -15.57 27.30 8.39
N ARG A 150 -16.35 28.17 9.02
CA ARG A 150 -17.18 27.84 10.19
C ARG A 150 -18.22 26.79 9.82
N TRP A 151 -18.91 26.93 8.68
CA TRP A 151 -19.83 25.92 8.17
C TRP A 151 -19.16 24.56 7.99
N LEU A 152 -18.02 24.49 7.30
CA LEU A 152 -17.32 23.22 7.08
C LEU A 152 -16.82 22.60 8.39
N SER A 153 -16.58 23.41 9.43
CA SER A 153 -16.15 22.95 10.75
C SER A 153 -17.25 22.31 11.60
N THR A 154 -18.54 22.50 11.24
CA THR A 154 -19.68 21.83 11.87
C THR A 154 -19.94 20.44 11.29
N LEU A 155 -19.29 20.08 10.18
CA LEU A 155 -19.48 18.83 9.46
C LEU A 155 -18.38 17.81 9.78
N THR A 156 -18.68 16.53 9.62
CA THR A 156 -17.65 15.47 9.68
C THR A 156 -16.64 15.63 8.53
N THR A 157 -15.39 15.20 8.72
CA THR A 157 -14.30 15.41 7.76
C THR A 157 -14.62 14.91 6.33
N ASN A 158 -15.29 13.75 6.20
CA ASN A 158 -15.66 13.19 4.90
C ASN A 158 -16.79 13.99 4.21
N THR A 159 -17.79 14.42 4.99
CA THR A 159 -18.88 15.27 4.49
C THR A 159 -18.36 16.65 4.10
N ALA A 160 -17.49 17.25 4.92
CA ALA A 160 -16.86 18.54 4.66
C ALA A 160 -16.03 18.54 3.37
N LYS A 161 -15.25 17.46 3.10
CA LYS A 161 -14.52 17.30 1.83
C LYS A 161 -15.46 17.30 0.61
N THR A 162 -16.53 16.50 0.70
CA THR A 162 -17.51 16.35 -0.38
C THR A 162 -18.26 17.67 -0.64
N TYR A 163 -18.72 18.32 0.42
CA TYR A 163 -19.47 19.58 0.35
C TYR A 163 -18.59 20.74 -0.12
N LYS A 164 -17.33 20.83 0.35
CA LYS A 164 -16.35 21.80 -0.15
C LYS A 164 -16.14 21.67 -1.67
N SER A 165 -16.04 20.43 -2.18
CA SER A 165 -15.88 20.18 -3.61
C SER A 165 -17.08 20.66 -4.42
N HIS A 166 -18.30 20.28 -4.02
CA HIS A 166 -19.51 20.68 -4.75
C HIS A 166 -19.80 22.18 -4.64
N PHE A 167 -19.59 22.77 -3.47
CA PHE A 167 -19.69 24.21 -3.26
C PHE A 167 -18.72 24.98 -4.16
N LYS A 168 -17.46 24.54 -4.24
CA LYS A 168 -16.46 25.14 -5.12
C LYS A 168 -16.90 25.15 -6.58
N THR A 169 -17.53 24.08 -7.07
CA THR A 169 -17.99 24.03 -8.47
C THR A 169 -19.05 25.08 -8.83
N LEU A 170 -19.79 25.61 -7.85
CA LEU A 170 -20.74 26.69 -8.05
C LEU A 170 -20.09 28.04 -7.83
N VAL A 171 -19.29 28.20 -6.78
CA VAL A 171 -18.61 29.46 -6.46
C VAL A 171 -17.64 29.90 -7.55
N ASP A 172 -16.96 28.95 -8.21
CA ASP A 172 -16.08 29.24 -9.35
C ASP A 172 -16.84 29.86 -10.54
N LEU A 173 -18.18 29.75 -10.58
CA LEU A 173 -19.03 30.38 -11.61
C LEU A 173 -19.52 31.78 -11.23
N HIS A 174 -19.35 32.20 -9.98
CA HIS A 174 -19.79 33.49 -9.47
C HIS A 174 -18.78 34.60 -9.81
N PRO A 175 -19.19 35.77 -10.35
CA PRO A 175 -18.26 36.81 -10.82
C PRO A 175 -17.26 37.34 -9.77
N THR A 176 -17.68 37.40 -8.51
CA THR A 176 -16.91 37.93 -7.38
C THR A 176 -16.32 36.83 -6.48
N LEU A 177 -17.11 35.82 -6.10
CA LEU A 177 -16.69 34.75 -5.20
C LEU A 177 -15.66 33.81 -5.83
N SER A 178 -15.63 33.69 -7.17
CA SER A 178 -14.60 32.91 -7.89
C SER A 178 -13.18 33.41 -7.65
N LYS A 179 -13.02 34.70 -7.32
CA LYS A 179 -11.71 35.30 -6.97
C LYS A 179 -11.22 34.87 -5.59
N ARG A 180 -12.06 34.22 -4.77
CA ARG A 180 -11.70 33.78 -3.41
C ARG A 180 -11.07 32.39 -3.47
N ASN A 181 -9.92 32.24 -2.82
CA ASN A 181 -9.21 30.96 -2.80
C ASN A 181 -9.84 29.97 -1.81
N LEU A 182 -10.92 29.30 -2.21
CA LEU A 182 -11.56 28.23 -1.43
C LEU A 182 -10.61 27.06 -1.08
N THR A 183 -9.51 26.88 -1.81
CA THR A 183 -8.54 25.82 -1.48
C THR A 183 -7.81 26.11 -0.17
N ALA A 184 -7.67 27.39 0.21
CA ALA A 184 -6.99 27.81 1.45
C ALA A 184 -7.73 27.44 2.75
N ILE A 185 -9.02 27.10 2.69
CA ILE A 185 -9.78 26.67 3.90
C ILE A 185 -9.30 25.29 4.33
N LYS A 186 -8.54 25.22 5.42
CA LYS A 186 -8.15 23.95 6.05
C LYS A 186 -9.38 23.35 6.72
N LEU A 187 -9.71 22.10 6.37
CA LEU A 187 -10.78 21.36 7.05
C LEU A 187 -10.26 20.92 8.43
N LYS A 188 -11.16 20.70 9.40
CA LYS A 188 -10.80 19.99 10.64
C LYS A 188 -10.24 18.62 10.26
N GLU A 189 -8.91 18.53 10.27
CA GLU A 189 -8.21 17.26 10.29
C GLU A 189 -8.51 16.62 11.64
N LYS A 190 -8.69 15.30 11.66
CA LYS A 190 -8.74 14.52 12.90
C LYS A 190 -7.52 14.98 13.71
N THR A 191 -7.70 15.46 14.94
CA THR A 191 -6.65 16.06 15.75
C THR A 191 -5.47 15.09 15.83
N THR A 192 -4.52 15.26 14.94
CA THR A 192 -3.21 14.64 15.00
C THR A 192 -2.43 15.77 15.62
N SER A 193 -2.26 15.72 16.93
CA SER A 193 -1.48 16.71 17.65
C SER A 193 -0.15 16.86 16.91
N VAL A 194 0.19 18.10 16.57
CA VAL A 194 1.56 18.43 16.16
C VAL A 194 2.42 18.07 17.35
N ARG A 195 3.11 16.94 17.24
CA ARG A 195 4.01 16.44 18.26
C ARG A 195 5.25 17.31 18.24
N ASP A 196 5.43 18.03 19.34
CA ASP A 196 6.73 18.23 19.94
C ASP A 196 7.51 16.90 19.80
N LEU A 197 8.65 16.92 19.10
CA LEU A 197 9.44 15.72 18.78
C LEU A 197 9.81 14.90 20.03
N SER A 198 9.81 15.55 21.19
CA SER A 198 10.04 14.97 22.52
C SER A 198 8.85 14.16 23.07
N LYS A 199 7.64 14.30 22.51
CA LYS A 199 6.41 13.59 22.91
C LYS A 199 5.86 12.70 21.80
N VAL A 200 6.74 12.19 20.94
CA VAL A 200 6.41 11.09 20.03
C VAL A 200 6.23 9.84 20.87
N ASP A 201 5.00 9.61 21.32
CA ASP A 201 4.56 8.29 21.75
C ASP A 201 4.58 7.38 20.50
N LEU A 202 5.71 6.70 20.29
CA LEU A 202 5.95 5.72 19.23
C LEU A 202 4.86 4.64 19.22
N ASP A 203 4.19 4.42 20.36
CA ASP A 203 3.12 3.43 20.46
C ASP A 203 1.81 3.86 19.80
N LYS A 204 1.60 5.15 19.49
CA LYS A 204 0.43 5.59 18.70
C LYS A 204 0.68 5.66 17.19
N LEU A 205 1.89 5.34 16.72
CA LEU A 205 2.13 4.98 15.31
C LEU A 205 1.61 3.56 14.97
N LYS A 206 1.05 2.84 15.96
CA LYS A 206 0.54 1.45 15.87
C LYS A 206 -0.84 1.29 15.20
N GLU A 207 -1.45 2.31 14.58
CA GLU A 207 -2.73 2.12 13.86
C GLU A 207 -2.53 1.56 12.44
N GLU A 208 -2.05 0.31 12.37
CA GLU A 208 -2.23 -0.72 11.34
C GLU A 208 -1.22 -1.83 11.70
N TYR A 209 -1.56 -2.71 12.65
CA TYR A 209 -0.73 -3.88 12.93
C TYR A 209 -0.47 -4.62 11.62
N ASP A 210 0.79 -4.91 11.29
CA ASP A 210 1.11 -5.76 10.14
C ASP A 210 0.50 -7.17 10.31
N TYR A 211 0.44 -7.97 9.25
CA TYR A 211 0.05 -9.36 9.46
C TYR A 211 1.14 -10.09 10.25
N SER A 212 0.74 -10.84 11.27
CA SER A 212 1.63 -11.79 11.92
C SER A 212 1.95 -12.96 10.98
N ASP A 213 3.01 -13.71 11.28
CA ASP A 213 3.33 -14.92 10.53
C ASP A 213 2.19 -15.94 10.63
N LYS A 214 1.48 -16.00 11.77
CA LYS A 214 0.30 -16.84 11.97
C LYS A 214 -0.84 -16.46 11.01
N GLU A 215 -1.13 -15.17 10.87
CA GLU A 215 -2.16 -14.70 9.92
C GLU A 215 -1.75 -15.03 8.47
N LEU A 216 -0.50 -14.79 8.09
CA LEU A 216 -0.02 -15.05 6.73
C LEU A 216 0.02 -16.54 6.38
N ILE A 217 0.45 -17.40 7.31
CA ILE A 217 0.46 -18.84 7.11
C ILE A 217 -0.96 -19.36 6.90
N GLN A 218 -1.94 -18.88 7.67
CA GLN A 218 -3.35 -19.24 7.45
C GLN A 218 -3.84 -18.80 6.06
N ILE A 219 -3.61 -17.53 5.68
CA ILE A 219 -4.02 -17.02 4.35
C ILE A 219 -3.37 -17.87 3.24
N LEU A 220 -2.08 -18.17 3.38
CA LEU A 220 -1.33 -18.97 2.41
C LEU A 220 -1.83 -20.42 2.35
N ALA A 221 -2.09 -21.05 3.49
CA ALA A 221 -2.59 -22.42 3.57
C ALA A 221 -3.97 -22.55 2.90
N TYR A 222 -4.88 -21.61 3.17
CA TYR A 222 -6.19 -21.60 2.52
C TYR A 222 -6.12 -21.26 1.03
N ALA A 223 -5.17 -20.41 0.62
CA ALA A 223 -4.91 -20.16 -0.79
C ALA A 223 -4.41 -21.44 -1.50
N PHE A 224 -3.49 -22.19 -0.88
CA PHE A 224 -3.05 -23.49 -1.39
C PHE A 224 -4.20 -24.49 -1.48
N TYR A 225 -4.99 -24.61 -0.42
CA TYR A 225 -6.16 -25.48 -0.38
C TYR A 225 -7.11 -25.21 -1.55
N GLU A 226 -7.46 -23.95 -1.80
CA GLU A 226 -8.31 -23.55 -2.93
C GLU A 226 -7.72 -23.90 -4.30
N ILE A 227 -6.42 -23.68 -4.47
CA ILE A 227 -5.72 -24.02 -5.73
C ILE A 227 -5.73 -25.53 -5.94
N GLU A 228 -5.44 -26.32 -4.90
CA GLU A 228 -5.47 -27.78 -4.98
C GLU A 228 -6.87 -28.32 -5.27
N GLN A 229 -7.91 -27.77 -4.62
CA GLN A 229 -9.29 -28.18 -4.90
C GLN A 229 -9.67 -27.86 -6.34
N ALA A 230 -9.31 -26.69 -6.86
CA ALA A 230 -9.54 -26.35 -8.26
C ALA A 230 -8.82 -27.30 -9.22
N GLN A 231 -7.59 -27.71 -8.91
CA GLN A 231 -6.85 -28.72 -9.68
C GLN A 231 -7.50 -30.10 -9.61
N ARG A 232 -8.01 -30.51 -8.45
CA ARG A 232 -8.77 -31.77 -8.29
C ARG A 232 -10.05 -31.74 -9.13
N HIS A 233 -10.81 -30.66 -9.09
CA HIS A 233 -11.99 -30.46 -9.93
C HIS A 233 -11.64 -30.51 -11.41
N PHE A 234 -10.55 -29.85 -11.84
CA PHE A 234 -10.09 -29.90 -13.22
C PHE A 234 -9.73 -31.32 -13.66
N ASN A 235 -8.97 -32.05 -12.83
CA ASN A 235 -8.58 -33.42 -13.12
C ASN A 235 -9.79 -34.36 -13.17
N ALA A 236 -10.76 -34.17 -12.28
CA ALA A 236 -12.01 -34.93 -12.31
C ALA A 236 -12.82 -34.63 -13.58
N LEU A 237 -12.88 -33.37 -13.99
CA LEU A 237 -13.54 -32.94 -15.21
C LEU A 237 -12.91 -33.59 -16.46
N GLU A 238 -11.58 -33.56 -16.58
CA GLU A 238 -10.87 -34.13 -17.73
C GLU A 238 -10.97 -35.67 -17.80
N LYS A 239 -10.97 -36.34 -16.64
CA LYS A 239 -11.07 -37.80 -16.56
C LYS A 239 -12.50 -38.33 -16.70
N SER A 240 -13.51 -37.49 -16.50
CA SER A 240 -14.91 -37.92 -16.60
C SER A 240 -15.25 -38.30 -18.04
N SER A 241 -15.84 -39.49 -18.21
CA SER A 241 -16.24 -40.03 -19.49
C SER A 241 -17.52 -40.86 -19.36
N GLU A 242 -18.27 -40.98 -20.45
CA GLU A 242 -19.50 -41.77 -20.50
C GLU A 242 -19.20 -43.25 -20.18
N ILE A 243 -18.11 -43.80 -20.74
CA ILE A 243 -17.65 -45.16 -20.49
C ILE A 243 -17.30 -45.37 -19.01
N GLY A 244 -16.66 -44.38 -18.38
CA GLY A 244 -16.27 -44.47 -16.96
C GLY A 244 -17.44 -44.40 -15.99
N LEU A 245 -18.61 -43.88 -16.42
CA LEU A 245 -19.84 -43.92 -15.65
C LEU A 245 -20.70 -45.15 -15.96
N GLY A 246 -20.57 -45.74 -17.14
CA GLY A 246 -21.36 -46.91 -17.55
C GLY A 246 -22.85 -46.68 -17.35
N ASP A 247 -23.50 -47.55 -16.59
CA ASP A 247 -24.94 -47.48 -16.30
C ASP A 247 -25.34 -46.25 -15.45
N ASP A 248 -24.39 -45.57 -14.82
CA ASP A 248 -24.62 -44.33 -14.05
C ASP A 248 -24.64 -43.07 -14.94
N PHE A 249 -24.39 -43.18 -16.25
CA PHE A 249 -24.48 -42.07 -17.18
C PHE A 249 -25.94 -41.75 -17.55
N ILE A 250 -26.29 -40.46 -17.54
CA ILE A 250 -27.64 -39.97 -17.82
C ILE A 250 -27.58 -38.99 -18.99
N PRO A 251 -27.88 -39.41 -20.22
CA PRO A 251 -27.98 -38.53 -21.39
C PRO A 251 -29.01 -37.40 -21.19
N LEU A 252 -28.78 -36.22 -21.79
CA LEU A 252 -29.66 -35.03 -21.61
C LEU A 252 -31.13 -35.30 -21.97
N ASN A 253 -31.37 -36.05 -23.05
CA ASN A 253 -32.72 -36.46 -23.47
C ASN A 253 -33.40 -37.44 -22.49
N ASN A 254 -32.62 -38.11 -21.65
CA ASN A 254 -33.06 -39.05 -20.62
C ASN A 254 -33.16 -38.43 -19.23
N VAL A 255 -32.92 -37.11 -19.07
CA VAL A 255 -33.24 -36.38 -17.84
C VAL A 255 -34.75 -36.10 -17.78
N LYS A 256 -35.51 -37.12 -17.38
CA LYS A 256 -36.98 -37.13 -17.31
C LYS A 256 -37.47 -37.97 -16.13
N MET A 257 -38.72 -37.75 -15.72
CA MET A 257 -39.34 -38.42 -14.56
C MET A 257 -39.35 -39.96 -14.64
N SER A 258 -39.39 -40.52 -15.85
CA SER A 258 -39.43 -41.97 -16.03
C SER A 258 -38.07 -42.65 -15.83
N ASN A 259 -36.97 -41.89 -15.79
CA ASN A 259 -35.65 -42.44 -15.56
C ASN A 259 -35.43 -42.71 -14.06
N LYS A 260 -35.50 -44.00 -13.68
CA LYS A 260 -35.32 -44.44 -12.28
C LYS A 260 -33.93 -44.13 -11.75
N LYS A 261 -32.91 -44.15 -12.61
CA LYS A 261 -31.51 -43.97 -12.23
C LYS A 261 -31.23 -42.62 -11.58
N ILE A 262 -31.91 -41.56 -12.02
CA ILE A 262 -31.81 -40.22 -11.41
C ILE A 262 -32.15 -40.27 -9.92
N PHE A 263 -33.23 -40.98 -9.57
CA PHE A 263 -33.70 -41.06 -8.19
C PHE A 263 -32.83 -42.00 -7.37
N GLU A 264 -32.37 -43.11 -7.95
CA GLU A 264 -31.39 -44.00 -7.31
C GLU A 264 -30.13 -43.23 -6.91
N LEU A 265 -29.56 -42.41 -7.82
CA LEU A 265 -28.38 -41.61 -7.52
C LEU A 265 -28.65 -40.51 -6.48
N LEU A 266 -29.81 -39.86 -6.50
CA LEU A 266 -30.17 -38.85 -5.49
C LEU A 266 -30.42 -39.47 -4.11
N GLU A 267 -30.93 -40.70 -4.05
CA GLU A 267 -31.23 -41.41 -2.80
C GLU A 267 -29.99 -42.10 -2.19
N SER A 268 -28.97 -42.38 -3.01
CA SER A 268 -27.72 -43.03 -2.59
C SER A 268 -26.76 -42.11 -1.82
N GLY A 269 -27.15 -40.86 -1.53
CA GLY A 269 -26.33 -39.91 -0.77
C GLY A 269 -25.03 -39.53 -1.48
N ASN A 270 -23.93 -39.39 -0.74
CA ASN A 270 -22.66 -38.84 -1.25
C ASN A 270 -22.11 -39.60 -2.47
N GLU A 271 -22.20 -40.93 -2.50
CA GLU A 271 -21.71 -41.71 -3.64
C GLU A 271 -22.50 -41.42 -4.92
N GLY A 272 -23.83 -41.30 -4.78
CA GLY A 272 -24.69 -40.93 -5.89
C GLY A 272 -24.54 -39.47 -6.32
N HIS A 273 -24.30 -38.56 -5.38
CA HIS A 273 -23.98 -37.16 -5.65
C HIS A 273 -22.69 -37.01 -6.46
N GLU A 274 -21.64 -37.78 -6.13
CA GLU A 274 -20.39 -37.82 -6.91
C GLU A 274 -20.62 -38.32 -8.35
N LYS A 275 -21.47 -39.33 -8.53
CA LYS A 275 -21.85 -39.82 -9.87
C LYS A 275 -22.65 -38.78 -10.66
N LEU A 276 -23.56 -38.05 -10.02
CA LEU A 276 -24.27 -36.93 -10.64
C LEU A 276 -23.33 -35.77 -10.99
N LEU A 277 -22.35 -35.49 -10.14
CA LEU A 277 -21.30 -34.50 -10.40
C LEU A 277 -20.44 -34.88 -11.61
N LYS A 278 -20.07 -36.16 -11.76
CA LYS A 278 -19.38 -36.67 -12.95
C LYS A 278 -20.22 -36.52 -14.23
N ASN A 279 -21.54 -36.75 -14.16
CA ASN A 279 -22.44 -36.45 -15.28
C ASN A 279 -22.37 -34.96 -15.66
N ILE A 280 -22.42 -34.06 -14.67
CA ILE A 280 -22.25 -32.61 -14.88
C ILE A 280 -20.88 -32.29 -15.54
N TYR A 281 -19.79 -32.91 -15.10
CA TYR A 281 -18.47 -32.69 -15.69
C TYR A 281 -18.39 -33.08 -17.15
N ILE A 282 -19.03 -34.19 -17.57
CA ILE A 282 -19.10 -34.59 -18.98
C ILE A 282 -19.75 -33.49 -19.82
N TYR A 283 -20.84 -32.90 -19.34
CA TYR A 283 -21.50 -31.80 -20.05
C TYR A 283 -20.63 -30.55 -20.14
N ILE A 284 -19.99 -30.16 -19.05
CA ILE A 284 -19.07 -29.00 -19.05
C ILE A 284 -17.90 -29.27 -20.02
N ARG A 285 -17.34 -30.47 -20.02
CA ARG A 285 -16.24 -30.87 -20.90
C ARG A 285 -16.65 -30.85 -22.37
N ASN A 286 -17.82 -31.40 -22.70
CA ASN A 286 -18.36 -31.38 -24.05
C ASN A 286 -18.54 -29.95 -24.56
N GLU A 287 -19.09 -29.06 -23.73
CA GLU A 287 -19.22 -27.64 -24.08
C GLU A 287 -17.87 -26.95 -24.31
N ARG A 288 -16.85 -27.26 -23.48
CA ARG A 288 -15.48 -26.74 -23.68
C ARG A 288 -14.87 -27.22 -24.99
N ASN A 289 -15.22 -28.42 -25.45
CA ASN A 289 -14.80 -28.98 -26.72
C ASN A 289 -15.67 -28.54 -27.91
N GLY A 290 -16.60 -27.60 -27.71
CA GLY A 290 -17.47 -27.08 -28.77
C GLY A 290 -18.68 -27.96 -29.08
N ILE A 291 -18.91 -29.05 -28.33
CA ILE A 291 -20.04 -29.94 -28.47
C ILE A 291 -21.15 -29.45 -27.55
N ARG A 292 -22.14 -28.77 -28.13
CA ARG A 292 -23.30 -28.24 -27.39
C ARG A 292 -24.59 -28.82 -27.92
N HIS A 293 -25.39 -29.42 -27.05
CA HIS A 293 -26.64 -30.06 -27.44
C HIS A 293 -27.82 -29.07 -27.47
N THR A 294 -27.72 -27.97 -26.72
CA THR A 294 -28.77 -26.95 -26.63
C THR A 294 -28.30 -25.59 -27.18
N PRO A 295 -29.03 -24.98 -28.13
CA PRO A 295 -28.61 -23.69 -28.72
C PRO A 295 -28.83 -22.49 -27.78
N TYR A 296 -29.77 -22.59 -26.82
CA TYR A 296 -30.23 -21.44 -26.02
C TYR A 296 -29.77 -21.43 -24.55
N SER A 297 -29.20 -22.53 -24.04
CA SER A 297 -28.76 -22.67 -22.63
C SER A 297 -27.48 -23.48 -22.56
N SER A 298 -26.72 -23.41 -21.46
CA SER A 298 -25.65 -24.40 -21.30
C SER A 298 -26.24 -25.78 -21.00
N ASP A 299 -25.59 -26.85 -21.44
CA ASP A 299 -26.01 -28.23 -21.23
C ASP A 299 -26.06 -28.55 -19.72
N LEU A 300 -25.18 -27.96 -18.92
CA LEU A 300 -25.28 -27.97 -17.45
C LEU A 300 -26.59 -27.35 -16.94
N ASN A 301 -26.92 -26.13 -17.39
CA ASN A 301 -28.13 -25.44 -16.94
C ASN A 301 -29.38 -26.20 -17.38
N TYR A 302 -29.36 -26.77 -18.58
CA TYR A 302 -30.42 -27.63 -19.08
C TYR A 302 -30.57 -28.89 -18.21
N PHE A 303 -29.48 -29.62 -17.96
CA PHE A 303 -29.46 -30.79 -17.08
C PHE A 303 -30.05 -30.47 -15.70
N MET A 304 -29.60 -29.39 -15.06
CA MET A 304 -30.10 -28.99 -13.74
C MET A 304 -31.58 -28.55 -13.77
N ALA A 305 -32.03 -27.85 -14.81
CA ALA A 305 -33.44 -27.46 -14.95
C ALA A 305 -34.36 -28.68 -15.13
N ARG A 306 -33.91 -29.66 -15.91
CA ARG A 306 -34.60 -30.92 -16.13
C ARG A 306 -34.62 -31.78 -14.87
N LEU A 307 -33.51 -31.84 -14.14
CA LEU A 307 -33.40 -32.53 -12.85
C LEU A 307 -34.41 -31.97 -11.84
N ARG A 308 -34.46 -30.64 -11.68
CA ARG A 308 -35.45 -29.96 -10.83
C ARG A 308 -36.89 -30.30 -11.20
N THR A 309 -37.20 -30.29 -12.49
CA THR A 309 -38.55 -30.61 -12.98
C THR A 309 -38.91 -32.07 -12.71
N ALA A 310 -37.95 -32.99 -12.84
CA ALA A 310 -38.16 -34.41 -12.58
C ALA A 310 -38.45 -34.67 -11.08
N CYS A 311 -37.69 -34.04 -10.17
CA CYS A 311 -37.86 -34.19 -8.72
C CYS A 311 -39.15 -33.53 -8.20
N SER A 312 -39.49 -32.34 -8.72
CA SER A 312 -40.70 -31.60 -8.31
C SER A 312 -41.97 -32.42 -8.52
N ARG A 313 -42.07 -33.11 -9.66
CA ARG A 313 -43.24 -33.92 -10.01
C ARG A 313 -43.34 -35.26 -9.26
N LYS A 314 -42.25 -35.74 -8.64
CA LYS A 314 -42.24 -36.94 -7.79
C LYS A 314 -42.26 -36.64 -6.29
N ASN A 315 -42.38 -35.37 -5.91
CA ASN A 315 -42.34 -34.92 -4.51
C ASN A 315 -41.06 -35.34 -3.76
N LYS A 316 -39.93 -35.38 -4.46
CA LYS A 316 -38.61 -35.81 -3.92
C LYS A 316 -37.70 -34.61 -3.64
N TYR A 317 -38.25 -33.55 -3.05
CA TYR A 317 -37.54 -32.28 -2.82
C TYR A 317 -36.32 -32.45 -1.90
N ASN A 318 -36.45 -33.22 -0.81
CA ASN A 318 -35.38 -33.39 0.17
C ASN A 318 -34.07 -33.95 -0.41
N HIS A 319 -34.15 -34.91 -1.34
CA HIS A 319 -32.95 -35.50 -1.96
C HIS A 319 -32.31 -34.53 -2.97
N LEU A 320 -33.13 -33.78 -3.70
CA LEU A 320 -32.61 -32.72 -4.58
C LEU A 320 -31.96 -31.60 -3.77
N ASP A 321 -32.56 -31.19 -2.66
CA ASP A 321 -32.00 -30.18 -1.78
C ASP A 321 -30.66 -30.65 -1.18
N SER A 322 -30.58 -31.92 -0.75
CA SER A 322 -29.31 -32.52 -0.31
C SER A 322 -28.22 -32.51 -1.39
N PHE A 323 -28.58 -32.82 -2.65
CA PHE A 323 -27.64 -32.71 -3.77
C PHE A 323 -27.25 -31.26 -4.06
N MET A 324 -28.19 -30.32 -3.95
CA MET A 324 -27.91 -28.89 -4.12
C MET A 324 -26.97 -28.38 -3.02
N ASP A 325 -27.15 -28.81 -1.77
CA ASP A 325 -26.26 -28.48 -0.66
C ASP A 325 -24.86 -29.06 -0.88
N PHE A 326 -24.77 -30.29 -1.41
CA PHE A 326 -23.51 -30.87 -1.86
C PHE A 326 -22.84 -30.01 -2.95
N LEU A 327 -23.58 -29.52 -3.94
CA LEU A 327 -23.01 -28.64 -4.97
C LEU A 327 -22.59 -27.27 -4.42
N TYR A 328 -23.35 -26.72 -3.46
CA TYR A 328 -23.03 -25.44 -2.84
C TYR A 328 -21.83 -25.52 -1.90
N SER A 329 -21.57 -26.68 -1.27
CA SER A 329 -20.40 -26.88 -0.41
C SER A 329 -19.07 -26.94 -1.17
N LEU A 330 -19.10 -27.08 -2.50
CA LEU A 330 -17.91 -27.06 -3.37
C LEU A 330 -17.26 -25.68 -3.50
N GLY A 331 -17.83 -24.64 -2.90
CA GLY A 331 -17.16 -23.35 -2.75
C GLY A 331 -17.86 -22.44 -1.76
N TRP A 332 -17.40 -21.19 -1.68
CA TRP A 332 -17.83 -20.26 -0.65
C TRP A 332 -18.72 -19.15 -1.20
N ALA A 333 -19.62 -18.67 -0.34
CA ALA A 333 -20.55 -17.62 -0.71
C ALA A 333 -19.87 -16.25 -0.64
N ILE A 334 -20.09 -15.41 -1.65
CA ILE A 334 -19.59 -14.03 -1.65
C ILE A 334 -20.58 -13.15 -0.86
N THR A 335 -20.63 -13.31 0.46
CA THR A 335 -21.54 -12.55 1.33
C THR A 335 -20.97 -11.15 1.62
N GLY A 336 -21.79 -10.13 1.38
CA GLY A 336 -21.45 -8.73 1.69
C GLY A 336 -22.65 -7.80 1.77
N GLY A 337 -23.88 -8.32 1.84
CA GLY A 337 -25.12 -7.55 1.91
C GLY A 337 -26.28 -8.33 2.52
N LYS A 338 -27.43 -7.66 2.71
CA LYS A 338 -28.65 -8.18 3.38
C LYS A 338 -29.30 -9.43 2.74
N THR A 339 -28.75 -9.96 1.66
CA THR A 339 -29.18 -11.20 1.00
C THR A 339 -27.95 -12.04 0.72
N GLU A 340 -27.93 -13.27 1.25
CA GLU A 340 -26.90 -14.25 0.92
C GLU A 340 -26.97 -14.53 -0.58
N SER A 341 -25.91 -14.16 -1.33
CA SER A 341 -25.82 -14.58 -2.72
C SER A 341 -25.48 -16.06 -2.74
N LYS A 342 -26.40 -16.90 -3.22
CA LYS A 342 -26.16 -18.33 -3.40
C LYS A 342 -24.87 -18.58 -4.20
N VAL A 343 -24.10 -19.58 -3.80
CA VAL A 343 -22.85 -19.98 -4.47
C VAL A 343 -23.15 -20.31 -5.93
N LYS A 344 -22.38 -19.72 -6.85
CA LYS A 344 -22.47 -19.99 -8.29
C LYS A 344 -21.70 -21.26 -8.64
N TYR A 345 -22.16 -22.42 -8.16
CA TYR A 345 -21.49 -23.72 -8.35
C TYR A 345 -21.17 -24.01 -9.83
N ALA A 346 -22.05 -23.62 -10.76
CA ALA A 346 -21.81 -23.80 -12.20
C ALA A 346 -20.52 -23.13 -12.68
N SER A 347 -20.22 -21.92 -12.17
CA SER A 347 -18.98 -21.21 -12.48
C SER A 347 -17.77 -21.86 -11.79
N ILE A 348 -17.94 -22.46 -10.61
CA ILE A 348 -16.87 -23.17 -9.90
C ILE A 348 -16.49 -24.45 -10.65
N LEU A 349 -17.48 -25.27 -11.00
CA LEU A 349 -17.29 -26.54 -11.70
C LEU A 349 -16.72 -26.36 -13.11
N SER A 350 -17.10 -25.28 -13.79
CA SER A 350 -16.52 -24.90 -15.09
C SER A 350 -15.17 -24.18 -14.97
N LEU A 351 -14.67 -24.01 -13.75
CA LEU A 351 -13.47 -23.25 -13.41
C LEU A 351 -13.50 -21.83 -13.94
N GLN A 352 -14.67 -21.22 -14.18
CA GLN A 352 -14.82 -19.82 -14.56
C GLN A 352 -15.01 -18.87 -13.37
N SER A 353 -15.09 -19.43 -12.17
CA SER A 353 -15.23 -18.67 -10.92
C SER A 353 -13.93 -17.96 -10.52
N ASP A 354 -14.06 -16.82 -9.86
CA ASP A 354 -12.93 -16.05 -9.33
C ASP A 354 -12.27 -16.68 -8.09
N HIS A 355 -12.78 -17.80 -7.56
CA HIS A 355 -12.30 -18.38 -6.29
C HIS A 355 -10.81 -18.78 -6.35
N HIS A 356 -10.47 -19.68 -7.29
CA HIS A 356 -9.07 -20.09 -7.49
C HIS A 356 -8.23 -18.96 -8.06
N GLU A 357 -8.80 -18.05 -8.85
CA GLU A 357 -8.10 -16.88 -9.36
C GLU A 357 -7.69 -15.93 -8.22
N LEU A 358 -8.56 -15.72 -7.24
CA LEU A 358 -8.26 -14.98 -6.01
C LEU A 358 -7.18 -15.68 -5.18
N ALA A 359 -7.26 -17.01 -5.05
CA ALA A 359 -6.26 -17.78 -4.33
C ALA A 359 -4.87 -17.67 -4.98
N ILE A 360 -4.79 -17.77 -6.32
CA ILE A 360 -3.55 -17.56 -7.09
C ILE A 360 -3.06 -16.12 -6.94
N LEU A 361 -3.95 -15.13 -6.93
CA LEU A 361 -3.59 -13.73 -6.68
C LEU A 361 -3.00 -13.55 -5.28
N LEU A 362 -3.63 -14.10 -4.24
CA LEU A 362 -3.12 -14.03 -2.86
C LEU A 362 -1.75 -14.70 -2.75
N TYR A 363 -1.60 -15.90 -3.31
CA TYR A 363 -0.32 -16.60 -3.39
C TYR A 363 0.75 -15.74 -4.08
N THR A 364 0.40 -15.12 -5.20
CA THR A 364 1.29 -14.22 -5.96
C THR A 364 1.72 -13.03 -5.12
N LEU A 365 0.79 -12.37 -4.43
CA LEU A 365 1.08 -11.19 -3.60
C LEU A 365 1.97 -11.54 -2.42
N ILE A 366 1.73 -12.67 -1.76
CA ILE A 366 2.52 -13.15 -0.63
C ILE A 366 3.94 -13.52 -1.07
N THR A 367 4.09 -14.22 -2.20
CA THR A 367 5.40 -14.71 -2.67
C THR A 367 6.26 -13.67 -3.38
N THR A 368 5.64 -12.64 -3.97
CA THR A 368 6.37 -11.60 -4.73
C THR A 368 6.49 -10.27 -3.99
N GLY A 369 5.60 -9.99 -3.02
CA GLY A 369 5.52 -8.70 -2.33
C GLY A 369 5.18 -7.52 -3.24
N LEU A 370 4.68 -7.77 -4.44
CA LEU A 370 4.36 -6.71 -5.40
C LEU A 370 3.10 -5.95 -5.02
N ASN A 371 2.95 -4.76 -5.59
CA ASN A 371 1.71 -4.01 -5.45
C ASN A 371 0.60 -4.74 -6.20
N LEU A 372 -0.60 -4.74 -5.61
CA LEU A 372 -1.80 -5.27 -6.26
C LEU A 372 -2.00 -4.69 -7.67
N GLU A 373 -1.87 -3.37 -7.84
CA GLU A 373 -2.02 -2.72 -9.16
C GLU A 373 -1.05 -3.29 -10.21
N THR A 374 0.17 -3.65 -9.80
CA THR A 374 1.22 -4.17 -10.68
C THR A 374 0.89 -5.59 -11.11
N VAL A 375 0.44 -6.43 -10.18
CA VAL A 375 0.07 -7.82 -10.44
C VAL A 375 -1.19 -7.89 -11.32
N LEU A 376 -2.18 -7.03 -11.06
CA LEU A 376 -3.40 -6.95 -11.87
C LEU A 376 -3.14 -6.46 -13.31
N ASP A 377 -2.06 -5.72 -13.54
CA ASP A 377 -1.67 -5.25 -14.88
C ASP A 377 -0.82 -6.27 -15.66
N TRP A 378 -0.50 -7.44 -15.08
CA TRP A 378 0.21 -8.49 -15.80
C TRP A 378 -0.59 -8.99 -17.00
N ARG A 379 0.07 -8.96 -18.16
CA ARG A 379 -0.54 -9.33 -19.45
C ARG A 379 -0.21 -10.76 -19.85
N VAL A 380 -1.19 -11.41 -20.47
CA VAL A 380 -1.03 -12.78 -21.03
C VAL A 380 -0.23 -12.74 -22.33
N ARG A 381 -0.31 -11.61 -23.07
CA ARG A 381 0.44 -11.37 -24.31
C ARG A 381 1.17 -10.04 -24.25
N VAL A 382 2.42 -10.05 -24.72
CA VAL A 382 3.25 -8.85 -24.89
C VAL A 382 3.93 -8.95 -26.25
N ASN A 383 3.74 -7.95 -27.11
CA ASN A 383 4.29 -7.93 -28.48
C ASN A 383 3.99 -9.22 -29.26
N ASP A 384 2.73 -9.66 -29.23
CA ASP A 384 2.20 -10.89 -29.86
C ASP A 384 2.80 -12.22 -29.37
N LYS A 385 3.73 -12.20 -28.40
CA LYS A 385 4.23 -13.39 -27.72
C LYS A 385 3.41 -13.69 -26.47
N LEU A 386 3.22 -14.98 -26.19
CA LEU A 386 2.63 -15.44 -24.94
C LEU A 386 3.62 -15.25 -23.80
N TRP A 387 3.09 -14.95 -22.61
CA TRP A 387 3.88 -14.64 -21.42
C TRP A 387 4.93 -15.70 -21.07
N TYR A 388 4.64 -16.98 -21.34
CA TYR A 388 5.54 -18.09 -21.06
C TYR A 388 6.70 -18.22 -22.06
N ASP A 389 6.69 -17.44 -23.14
CA ASP A 389 7.76 -17.34 -24.14
C ASP A 389 8.58 -16.04 -24.00
N ILE A 390 8.31 -15.23 -22.97
CA ILE A 390 9.05 -14.00 -22.67
C ILE A 390 10.17 -14.34 -21.68
N PHE A 391 11.30 -14.82 -22.19
CA PHE A 391 12.46 -15.13 -21.37
C PHE A 391 13.19 -13.88 -20.87
N ASP A 392 13.91 -14.03 -19.76
CA ASP A 392 14.74 -12.97 -19.19
C ASP A 392 16.03 -12.78 -20.01
N VAL A 393 15.91 -12.04 -21.11
CA VAL A 393 17.02 -11.78 -22.05
C VAL A 393 18.12 -10.95 -21.39
N GLU A 394 17.79 -10.11 -20.40
CA GLU A 394 18.78 -9.30 -19.67
C GLU A 394 19.72 -10.17 -18.82
N LEU A 395 19.27 -11.35 -18.39
CA LEU A 395 20.10 -12.37 -17.72
C LEU A 395 20.69 -13.42 -18.69
N GLY A 396 20.60 -13.20 -20.01
CA GLY A 396 21.11 -14.13 -21.01
C GLY A 396 20.31 -15.43 -21.14
N VAL A 397 19.08 -15.48 -20.61
CA VAL A 397 18.22 -16.67 -20.71
C VAL A 397 17.59 -16.74 -22.10
N THR A 398 17.82 -17.87 -22.78
CA THR A 398 17.27 -18.13 -24.12
C THR A 398 16.40 -19.40 -24.11
N SER A 399 15.71 -19.67 -25.21
CA SER A 399 14.96 -20.92 -25.39
C SER A 399 15.83 -22.19 -25.23
N LYS A 400 17.15 -22.06 -25.36
CA LYS A 400 18.14 -23.15 -25.23
C LYS A 400 18.69 -23.34 -23.81
N THR A 401 18.45 -22.42 -22.87
CA THR A 401 18.92 -22.54 -21.48
C THR A 401 18.29 -23.77 -20.81
N PRO A 402 18.97 -24.55 -19.94
CA PRO A 402 18.33 -25.66 -19.24
C PRO A 402 17.13 -25.22 -18.40
N SER A 403 16.05 -26.02 -18.34
CA SER A 403 14.80 -25.66 -17.63
C SER A 403 14.98 -25.28 -16.16
N ARG A 404 16.06 -25.76 -15.51
CA ARG A 404 16.43 -25.40 -14.13
C ARG A 404 16.74 -23.91 -13.97
N ASP A 405 17.34 -23.32 -14.99
CA ASP A 405 17.87 -21.96 -14.96
C ASP A 405 17.03 -21.01 -15.86
N LYS A 406 15.92 -21.50 -16.43
CA LYS A 406 14.98 -20.68 -17.21
C LYS A 406 14.05 -19.86 -16.30
N SER A 407 13.98 -18.56 -16.56
CA SER A 407 12.98 -17.64 -16.04
C SER A 407 12.22 -16.95 -17.18
N ILE A 408 10.95 -16.65 -16.91
CA ILE A 408 10.13 -15.77 -17.74
C ILE A 408 9.95 -14.42 -17.05
N VAL A 409 9.69 -13.36 -17.80
CA VAL A 409 9.54 -12.00 -17.25
C VAL A 409 8.11 -11.51 -17.42
N LEU A 410 7.45 -11.25 -16.30
CA LEU A 410 6.15 -10.58 -16.25
C LEU A 410 6.33 -9.09 -16.01
N VAL A 411 5.72 -8.26 -16.84
CA VAL A 411 5.80 -6.80 -16.73
C VAL A 411 4.45 -6.24 -16.33
N GLY A 412 4.41 -5.48 -15.24
CA GLY A 412 3.21 -4.77 -14.76
C GLY A 412 3.46 -3.28 -14.60
N LYS A 413 2.42 -2.47 -14.77
CA LYS A 413 2.46 -1.01 -14.63
C LYS A 413 2.02 -0.57 -13.22
N LYS A 414 2.75 0.39 -12.66
CA LYS A 414 2.41 1.07 -11.39
C LYS A 414 2.21 2.55 -11.64
N ALA A 415 1.11 3.13 -11.13
CA ALA A 415 0.87 4.56 -11.24
C ALA A 415 1.74 5.35 -10.23
N LYS A 416 2.32 6.48 -10.67
CA LYS A 416 3.06 7.44 -9.85
C LYS A 416 2.44 8.83 -10.03
N GLY A 417 1.36 9.11 -9.32
CA GLY A 417 0.69 10.42 -9.38
C GLY A 417 0.08 10.74 -10.75
N TYR A 418 -0.18 12.03 -11.01
CA TYR A 418 -0.83 12.47 -12.26
C TYR A 418 0.06 12.19 -13.48
N GLY A 419 -0.34 11.22 -14.31
CA GLY A 419 0.22 10.99 -15.65
C GLY A 419 1.53 10.19 -15.73
N SER A 420 2.21 9.91 -14.62
CA SER A 420 3.46 9.13 -14.64
C SER A 420 3.24 7.69 -14.19
N SER A 421 3.96 6.74 -14.81
CA SER A 421 3.86 5.32 -14.47
C SER A 421 5.21 4.64 -14.58
N LYS A 422 5.47 3.69 -13.68
CA LYS A 422 6.68 2.85 -13.68
C LYS A 422 6.31 1.43 -14.12
N PHE A 423 7.06 0.87 -15.06
CA PHE A 423 6.99 -0.56 -15.38
C PHE A 423 7.86 -1.34 -14.38
N ILE A 424 7.33 -2.46 -13.92
CA ILE A 424 8.00 -3.35 -12.98
C ILE A 424 8.09 -4.72 -13.63
N SER A 425 9.32 -5.10 -14.00
CA SER A 425 9.66 -6.44 -14.50
C SER A 425 9.83 -7.39 -13.32
N THR A 426 9.21 -8.57 -13.43
CA THR A 426 9.20 -9.60 -12.39
C THR A 426 9.63 -10.93 -13.00
N PRO A 427 10.84 -11.42 -12.71
CA PRO A 427 11.28 -12.73 -13.16
C PRO A 427 10.58 -13.84 -12.36
N VAL A 428 10.02 -14.83 -13.06
CA VAL A 428 9.38 -16.01 -12.50
C VAL A 428 10.08 -17.26 -13.04
N LYS A 429 10.61 -18.10 -12.15
CA LYS A 429 11.28 -19.35 -12.57
C LYS A 429 10.27 -20.36 -13.10
N ILE A 430 10.59 -21.05 -14.19
CA ILE A 430 9.68 -22.03 -14.83
C ILE A 430 9.37 -23.21 -13.90
N ASN A 431 10.30 -23.59 -13.02
CA ASN A 431 10.10 -24.64 -12.02
C ASN A 431 9.42 -24.17 -10.73
N SER A 432 9.00 -22.91 -10.64
CA SER A 432 8.33 -22.39 -9.44
C SER A 432 6.85 -22.80 -9.39
N PRO A 433 6.27 -22.98 -8.18
CA PRO A 433 4.83 -23.19 -8.05
C PRO A 433 4.00 -22.05 -8.66
N LEU A 434 4.49 -20.80 -8.52
CA LEU A 434 3.85 -19.62 -9.12
C LEU A 434 3.67 -19.78 -10.63
N TYR A 435 4.71 -20.23 -11.35
CA TYR A 435 4.62 -20.48 -12.78
C TYR A 435 3.55 -21.53 -13.11
N ASN A 436 3.53 -22.64 -12.37
CA ASN A 436 2.55 -23.70 -12.57
C ASN A 436 1.11 -23.23 -12.31
N TYR A 437 0.90 -22.41 -11.29
CA TYR A 437 -0.41 -21.85 -10.97
C TYR A 437 -0.88 -20.83 -12.01
N LEU A 438 0.01 -19.95 -12.49
CA LEU A 438 -0.31 -19.03 -13.58
C LEU A 438 -0.63 -19.77 -14.88
N LYS A 439 0.11 -20.86 -15.19
CA LYS A 439 -0.15 -21.72 -16.34
C LYS A 439 -1.49 -22.45 -16.21
N PHE A 440 -1.81 -22.94 -15.01
CA PHE A 440 -3.10 -23.55 -14.71
C PHE A 440 -4.27 -22.56 -14.86
N LEU A 441 -4.11 -21.32 -14.39
CA LEU A 441 -5.10 -20.25 -14.60
C LEU A 441 -5.27 -19.95 -16.10
N ASP A 442 -4.16 -19.88 -16.83
CA ASP A 442 -4.17 -19.57 -18.26
C ASP A 442 -4.88 -20.63 -19.10
N SER A 443 -4.68 -21.91 -18.80
CA SER A 443 -5.36 -23.01 -19.50
C SER A 443 -6.88 -23.06 -19.28
N ASN A 444 -7.40 -22.35 -18.27
CA ASN A 444 -8.81 -22.40 -17.87
C ASN A 444 -9.55 -21.06 -18.07
N ARG A 445 -8.94 -20.11 -18.78
CA ARG A 445 -9.51 -18.80 -19.06
C ARG A 445 -9.57 -18.55 -20.57
N ASN A 446 -10.36 -17.56 -20.97
CA ASN A 446 -10.44 -17.17 -22.38
C ASN A 446 -9.06 -16.77 -22.91
N ALA A 447 -8.69 -17.27 -24.09
CA ALA A 447 -7.41 -17.02 -24.75
C ALA A 447 -7.25 -15.56 -25.23
N ASP A 448 -8.35 -14.85 -25.45
CA ASP A 448 -8.37 -13.46 -25.96
C ASP A 448 -8.24 -12.39 -24.86
N ARG A 449 -8.07 -12.81 -23.60
CA ARG A 449 -7.99 -11.86 -22.48
C ARG A 449 -6.66 -11.10 -22.48
N THR A 450 -6.73 -9.83 -22.10
CA THR A 450 -5.53 -8.97 -22.01
C THR A 450 -4.70 -9.27 -20.77
N PHE A 451 -5.35 -9.43 -19.61
CA PHE A 451 -4.71 -9.56 -18.30
C PHE A 451 -4.89 -10.97 -17.73
N PHE A 452 -3.95 -11.38 -16.87
CA PHE A 452 -4.08 -12.64 -16.13
C PHE A 452 -5.27 -12.63 -15.19
N PHE A 453 -5.34 -11.60 -14.36
CA PHE A 453 -6.34 -11.43 -13.32
C PHE A 453 -7.42 -10.46 -13.81
N ASN A 454 -8.68 -10.88 -13.75
CA ASN A 454 -9.86 -10.09 -14.08
C ASN A 454 -10.92 -10.21 -12.97
N ILE A 455 -10.48 -10.00 -11.72
CA ILE A 455 -11.33 -10.16 -10.55
C ILE A 455 -12.16 -8.89 -10.31
N SER A 456 -13.46 -8.97 -10.59
CA SER A 456 -14.44 -7.94 -10.22
C SER A 456 -14.68 -7.90 -8.70
N ASP A 457 -15.03 -6.75 -8.12
CA ASP A 457 -15.37 -6.64 -6.68
C ASP A 457 -14.35 -7.28 -5.72
N LEU A 458 -13.05 -7.12 -6.01
CA LEU A 458 -11.96 -7.79 -5.28
C LEU A 458 -12.08 -7.65 -3.74
N HIS A 459 -12.42 -6.47 -3.24
CA HIS A 459 -12.58 -6.26 -1.78
C HIS A 459 -13.65 -7.17 -1.17
N ARG A 460 -14.80 -7.33 -1.84
CA ARG A 460 -15.89 -8.19 -1.34
C ARG A 460 -15.46 -9.66 -1.33
N LYS A 461 -14.68 -10.07 -2.33
CA LYS A 461 -14.14 -11.43 -2.42
C LYS A 461 -13.07 -11.71 -1.36
N LEU A 462 -12.19 -10.75 -1.08
CA LEU A 462 -11.21 -10.85 0.02
C LEU A 462 -11.90 -10.95 1.39
N THR A 463 -12.99 -10.20 1.59
CA THR A 463 -13.84 -10.31 2.78
C THR A 463 -14.49 -11.68 2.89
N ALA A 464 -15.13 -12.15 1.82
CA ALA A 464 -15.77 -13.47 1.81
C ALA A 464 -14.76 -14.61 2.06
N PHE A 465 -13.57 -14.52 1.46
CA PHE A 465 -12.49 -15.48 1.69
C PHE A 465 -12.05 -15.51 3.17
N ALA A 466 -11.81 -14.33 3.77
CA ALA A 466 -11.39 -14.23 5.17
C ALA A 466 -12.43 -14.80 6.14
N LEU A 467 -13.72 -14.50 5.89
CA LEU A 467 -14.83 -14.95 6.72
C LEU A 467 -15.11 -16.46 6.56
N ASN A 468 -15.06 -16.98 5.32
CA ASN A 468 -15.31 -18.39 5.04
C ASN A 468 -14.31 -19.30 5.78
N TYR A 469 -13.04 -18.89 5.78
CA TYR A 469 -11.97 -19.66 6.40
C TYR A 469 -11.69 -19.29 7.86
N ASN A 470 -12.46 -18.35 8.41
CA ASN A 470 -12.34 -17.86 9.78
C ASN A 470 -10.88 -17.58 10.17
N ILE A 471 -10.17 -16.79 9.34
CA ILE A 471 -8.75 -16.50 9.57
C ILE A 471 -8.63 -15.66 10.85
N VAL A 472 -7.87 -16.13 11.83
CA VAL A 472 -7.74 -15.46 13.14
C VAL A 472 -6.42 -14.73 13.28
N ASP A 473 -6.45 -13.60 13.97
CA ASP A 473 -5.26 -12.86 14.39
C ASP A 473 -4.57 -13.49 15.62
N ASP A 474 -3.53 -12.82 16.13
CA ASP A 474 -2.79 -13.27 17.31
C ASP A 474 -3.61 -13.20 18.60
N SER A 475 -4.62 -12.34 18.65
CA SER A 475 -5.57 -12.24 19.77
C SER A 475 -6.71 -13.26 19.69
N GLY A 476 -6.79 -14.02 18.58
CA GLY A 476 -7.85 -15.00 18.34
C GLY A 476 -9.11 -14.39 17.71
N ALA A 477 -9.09 -13.11 17.32
CA ALA A 477 -10.21 -12.47 16.66
C ALA A 477 -10.19 -12.74 15.15
N SER A 478 -11.38 -12.97 14.56
CA SER A 478 -11.52 -13.25 13.13
C SER A 478 -11.29 -11.99 12.28
N LEU A 479 -10.45 -12.13 11.25
CA LEU A 479 -10.19 -11.11 10.26
C LEU A 479 -11.44 -10.82 9.43
N LYS A 480 -11.81 -9.54 9.38
CA LYS A 480 -12.97 -9.08 8.58
C LYS A 480 -12.69 -9.06 7.08
N SER A 481 -11.43 -8.86 6.67
CA SER A 481 -11.02 -8.80 5.27
C SER A 481 -9.50 -8.95 5.16
N ILE A 482 -9.03 -9.31 3.96
CA ILE A 482 -7.59 -9.35 3.65
C ILE A 482 -7.15 -8.02 3.04
N GLU A 483 -6.15 -7.39 3.63
CA GLU A 483 -5.55 -6.15 3.15
C GLU A 483 -4.23 -6.43 2.43
N THR A 484 -4.23 -6.30 1.10
CA THR A 484 -3.06 -6.58 0.25
C THR A 484 -1.85 -5.70 0.55
N ARG A 485 -2.06 -4.51 1.14
CA ARG A 485 -0.97 -3.61 1.56
C ARG A 485 -0.19 -4.18 2.75
N ARG A 486 -0.86 -4.81 3.73
CA ARG A 486 -0.22 -5.46 4.89
C ARG A 486 0.67 -6.62 4.43
N ILE A 487 0.21 -7.42 3.47
CA ILE A 487 1.02 -8.50 2.85
C ILE A 487 2.35 -7.95 2.29
N ARG A 488 2.29 -6.85 1.53
CA ARG A 488 3.50 -6.21 0.98
C ARG A 488 4.43 -5.68 2.08
N LYS A 489 3.89 -5.11 3.16
CA LYS A 489 4.71 -4.62 4.28
C LYS A 489 5.48 -5.77 4.94
N VAL A 490 4.80 -6.88 5.24
CA VAL A 490 5.45 -8.04 5.86
C VAL A 490 6.50 -8.67 4.95
N PHE A 491 6.22 -8.79 3.64
CA PHE A 491 7.22 -9.26 2.67
C PHE A 491 8.47 -8.37 2.66
N ALA A 492 8.28 -7.04 2.66
CA ALA A 492 9.40 -6.11 2.71
C ALA A 492 10.23 -6.27 4.00
N GLY A 493 9.57 -6.47 5.14
CA GLY A 493 10.21 -6.76 6.43
C GLY A 493 11.03 -8.06 6.41
N HIS A 494 10.45 -9.17 5.94
CA HIS A 494 11.15 -10.45 5.82
C HIS A 494 12.31 -10.41 4.83
N LYS A 495 12.14 -9.73 3.69
CA LYS A 495 13.21 -9.55 2.70
C LYS A 495 14.35 -8.71 3.28
N LEU A 496 14.05 -7.65 4.03
CA LEU A 496 15.04 -6.86 4.78
C LEU A 496 15.82 -7.71 5.79
N LEU A 497 15.12 -8.49 6.63
CA LEU A 497 15.77 -9.39 7.60
C LEU A 497 16.75 -10.36 6.92
N ARG A 498 16.35 -10.92 5.77
CA ARG A 498 17.21 -11.80 5.00
C ARG A 498 18.43 -11.07 4.43
N LEU A 499 18.26 -9.86 3.92
CA LEU A 499 19.37 -9.06 3.40
C LEU A 499 20.34 -8.65 4.51
N LEU A 500 19.84 -8.31 5.70
CA LEU A 500 20.64 -7.93 6.86
C LEU A 500 21.53 -9.05 7.39
N LYS A 501 21.10 -10.31 7.28
CA LYS A 501 21.92 -11.47 7.68
C LYS A 501 23.26 -11.56 6.91
N ASP A 502 23.32 -10.97 5.72
CA ASP A 502 24.45 -11.08 4.79
C ASP A 502 25.12 -9.72 4.49
N VAL A 503 24.96 -8.72 5.37
CA VAL A 503 25.47 -7.35 5.17
C VAL A 503 26.65 -7.09 6.09
N LYS A 504 27.78 -6.66 5.53
CA LYS A 504 29.01 -6.37 6.29
C LYS A 504 29.19 -4.89 6.63
N ASN A 505 28.51 -3.97 5.93
CA ASN A 505 28.58 -2.52 6.19
C ASN A 505 27.30 -1.76 5.76
N ALA A 506 27.18 -0.50 6.21
CA ALA A 506 25.98 0.32 6.04
C ALA A 506 25.67 0.69 4.57
N ASP A 507 26.68 0.87 3.72
CA ASP A 507 26.47 1.22 2.31
C ASP A 507 25.95 0.02 1.49
N GLU A 508 26.44 -1.18 1.79
CA GLU A 508 25.96 -2.43 1.22
C GLU A 508 24.49 -2.69 1.60
N LEU A 509 24.09 -2.33 2.82
CA LEU A 509 22.70 -2.40 3.28
C LEU A 509 21.79 -1.50 2.43
N ILE A 510 22.19 -0.25 2.24
CA ILE A 510 21.41 0.76 1.50
C ILE A 510 21.26 0.34 0.04
N ALA A 511 22.31 -0.19 -0.59
CA ALA A 511 22.27 -0.67 -1.97
C ALA A 511 21.36 -1.90 -2.13
N LYS A 512 21.53 -2.94 -1.30
CA LYS A 512 20.70 -4.15 -1.31
C LYS A 512 19.22 -3.84 -1.06
N LEU A 513 18.92 -2.87 -0.18
CA LEU A 513 17.55 -2.46 0.11
C LEU A 513 16.85 -1.71 -1.02
N LYS A 514 17.57 -0.83 -1.72
CA LYS A 514 17.05 -0.13 -2.90
C LYS A 514 16.69 -1.12 -4.02
N ASP A 515 17.56 -2.10 -4.25
CA ASP A 515 17.38 -3.10 -5.30
C ASP A 515 16.21 -4.06 -4.99
N ALA A 516 16.13 -4.55 -3.75
CA ALA A 516 15.11 -5.51 -3.32
C ALA A 516 13.67 -5.02 -3.44
N LEU A 517 13.42 -3.71 -3.29
CA LEU A 517 12.07 -3.12 -3.23
C LEU A 517 11.76 -2.21 -4.42
N ASN A 518 12.71 -2.07 -5.35
CA ASN A 518 12.56 -1.33 -6.61
C ASN A 518 12.08 0.13 -6.38
N HIS A 519 12.54 0.75 -5.28
CA HIS A 519 12.19 2.11 -4.87
C HIS A 519 13.29 3.10 -5.27
N SER A 520 12.90 4.28 -5.73
CA SER A 520 13.83 5.33 -6.20
C SER A 520 14.45 6.15 -5.05
N GLN A 521 13.91 6.08 -3.84
CA GLN A 521 14.39 6.81 -2.66
C GLN A 521 14.38 5.88 -1.44
N PHE A 522 15.49 5.88 -0.70
CA PHE A 522 15.70 5.04 0.49
C PHE A 522 14.75 5.46 1.63
N ASP A 523 14.52 6.76 1.80
CA ASP A 523 13.73 7.35 2.89
C ASP A 523 12.28 6.86 2.88
N THR A 524 11.66 6.74 1.71
CA THR A 524 10.27 6.22 1.61
C THR A 524 10.18 4.77 2.09
N THR A 525 11.25 3.99 1.92
CA THR A 525 11.32 2.58 2.31
C THR A 525 11.50 2.42 3.81
N LEU A 526 12.47 3.16 4.38
CA LEU A 526 12.76 3.16 5.80
C LEU A 526 11.57 3.68 6.63
N PHE A 527 10.97 4.80 6.25
CA PHE A 527 9.89 5.43 7.02
C PHE A 527 8.49 4.81 6.80
N SER A 528 8.22 4.21 5.64
CA SER A 528 6.87 3.66 5.35
C SER A 528 6.74 2.17 5.62
N TYR A 529 7.84 1.41 5.61
CA TYR A 529 7.82 -0.06 5.71
C TYR A 529 8.62 -0.59 6.91
N ILE A 530 9.76 0.02 7.24
CA ILE A 530 10.62 -0.46 8.33
C ILE A 530 10.14 0.11 9.66
N LEU A 531 10.13 1.44 9.80
CA LEU A 531 9.76 2.14 11.04
C LEU A 531 8.29 1.98 11.46
N LYS A 532 7.43 1.46 10.58
CA LYS A 532 6.00 1.19 10.85
C LYS A 532 5.69 -0.28 11.15
N SER A 533 6.67 -1.18 10.99
CA SER A 533 6.52 -2.60 11.25
C SER A 533 7.12 -2.97 12.61
N GLY A 534 6.50 -3.89 13.35
CA GLY A 534 7.04 -4.36 14.64
C GLY A 534 8.44 -4.98 14.53
N VAL A 535 8.76 -5.55 13.37
CA VAL A 535 10.06 -6.16 13.05
C VAL A 535 11.14 -5.11 12.74
N GLY A 536 10.77 -3.97 12.15
CA GLY A 536 11.73 -2.92 11.81
C GLY A 536 12.31 -2.20 13.05
N ASN A 537 11.56 -2.14 14.15
CA ASN A 537 12.09 -1.66 15.43
C ASN A 537 13.13 -2.63 16.01
N LEU A 538 12.92 -3.95 15.91
CA LEU A 538 13.91 -4.92 16.36
C LEU A 538 15.21 -4.80 15.56
N VAL A 539 15.10 -4.67 14.24
CA VAL A 539 16.23 -4.46 13.32
C VAL A 539 16.97 -3.17 13.61
N ILE A 540 16.25 -2.05 13.80
CA ILE A 540 16.86 -0.75 14.10
C ILE A 540 17.48 -0.77 15.48
N ASN A 541 16.85 -1.38 16.48
CA ASN A 541 17.43 -1.52 17.81
C ASN A 541 18.68 -2.42 17.78
N SER A 542 18.67 -3.53 17.03
CA SER A 542 19.84 -4.38 16.87
C SER A 542 20.95 -3.67 16.08
N ALA A 543 20.62 -2.87 15.06
CA ALA A 543 21.59 -2.08 14.30
C ALA A 543 22.14 -0.91 15.13
N ILE A 544 21.30 -0.24 15.93
CA ILE A 544 21.72 0.77 16.89
C ILE A 544 22.63 0.13 17.92
N VAL A 545 22.23 -0.98 18.53
CA VAL A 545 23.06 -1.70 19.51
C VAL A 545 24.39 -2.11 18.88
N ALA A 546 24.39 -2.72 17.69
CA ALA A 546 25.61 -3.13 17.00
C ALA A 546 26.49 -1.92 16.61
N LEU A 547 25.92 -0.83 16.11
CA LEU A 547 26.66 0.40 15.80
C LEU A 547 27.17 1.08 17.07
N THR A 548 26.39 1.13 18.15
CA THR A 548 26.84 1.68 19.43
C THR A 548 27.90 0.81 20.07
N SER A 549 27.82 -0.52 19.93
CA SER A 549 28.85 -1.45 20.38
C SER A 549 30.13 -1.30 19.56
N ASP A 550 30.04 -1.23 18.23
CA ASP A 550 31.19 -0.99 17.34
C ASP A 550 31.82 0.41 17.58
N LEU A 551 31.01 1.44 17.77
CA LEU A 551 31.48 2.79 18.11
C LEU A 551 32.10 2.85 19.51
N LEU A 552 31.54 2.15 20.51
CA LEU A 552 32.13 2.05 21.85
C LEU A 552 33.44 1.26 21.82
N GLU A 553 33.52 0.14 21.10
CA GLU A 553 34.76 -0.63 20.94
C GLU A 553 35.84 0.18 20.21
N LYS A 554 35.48 0.94 19.16
CA LYS A 554 36.41 1.86 18.49
C LYS A 554 36.82 3.02 19.39
N ALA A 555 35.92 3.59 20.17
CA ALA A 555 36.25 4.68 21.10
C ALA A 555 37.18 4.24 22.24
N LEU A 556 37.15 2.96 22.64
CA LEU A 556 37.96 2.41 23.73
C LEU A 556 39.32 1.84 23.28
N THR A 557 39.67 1.93 21.99
CA THR A 557 40.93 1.39 21.43
C THR A 557 41.84 2.49 20.90
N PHE A 558 43.15 2.23 20.89
CA PHE A 558 44.15 3.09 20.27
C PHE A 558 43.92 3.17 18.75
N GLN A 559 43.71 4.41 18.27
CA GLN A 559 43.41 4.71 16.87
C GLN A 559 44.63 5.25 16.09
N GLY A 560 45.73 5.57 16.78
CA GLY A 560 46.94 6.13 16.18
C GLY A 560 47.82 5.12 15.43
N LYS A 561 49.00 5.60 15.06
CA LYS A 561 50.05 4.81 14.41
C LYS A 561 51.23 4.58 15.35
N ILE A 562 51.78 3.39 15.30
CA ILE A 562 53.04 3.04 15.97
C ILE A 562 54.12 3.09 14.90
N LYS A 563 55.21 3.80 15.18
CA LYS A 563 56.31 4.02 14.24
C LYS A 563 57.64 3.76 14.93
N GLU A 564 58.61 3.36 14.12
CA GLU A 564 60.01 3.29 14.54
C GLU A 564 60.58 4.72 14.67
N ASP A 565 61.53 4.93 15.59
CA ASP A 565 62.07 6.27 15.85
C ASP A 565 62.73 6.92 14.62
N GLY A 566 63.23 6.10 13.69
CA GLY A 566 63.79 6.55 12.41
C GLY A 566 62.77 7.01 11.38
N GLU A 567 61.48 6.76 11.59
CA GLU A 567 60.37 7.16 10.70
C GLU A 567 59.72 8.49 11.11
N ARG A 568 60.30 9.17 12.10
CA ARG A 568 59.76 10.43 12.62
C ARG A 568 59.91 11.56 11.60
N SER A 569 58.79 12.17 11.23
CA SER A 569 58.76 13.33 10.34
C SER A 569 59.18 14.60 11.08
N SER A 570 59.81 15.55 10.37
CA SER A 570 60.11 16.89 10.90
C SER A 570 58.86 17.75 11.15
N ASP A 571 57.74 17.37 10.53
CA ASP A 571 56.50 18.16 10.53
C ASP A 571 55.52 17.75 11.65
N THR A 572 55.90 16.79 12.51
CA THR A 572 55.08 16.38 13.66
C THR A 572 55.24 17.32 14.84
N HIS A 573 54.12 17.58 15.54
CA HIS A 573 54.12 18.37 16.76
C HIS A 573 54.24 17.45 17.96
N LYS A 574 55.31 17.63 18.76
CA LYS A 574 55.55 16.83 19.96
C LYS A 574 54.53 17.17 21.06
N VAL A 575 53.89 16.14 21.60
CA VAL A 575 52.95 16.22 22.73
C VAL A 575 53.40 15.25 23.83
N TYR A 576 52.79 15.32 25.01
CA TYR A 576 53.15 14.50 26.17
C TYR A 576 53.12 12.98 25.96
N LEU A 577 52.09 12.47 25.27
CA LEU A 577 51.84 11.02 25.15
C LEU A 577 52.12 10.47 23.74
N CYS A 578 52.29 11.35 22.75
CA CYS A 578 52.53 10.99 21.36
C CYS A 578 52.98 12.22 20.57
N ASP A 579 53.35 12.04 19.32
CA ASP A 579 53.43 13.11 18.34
C ASP A 579 52.10 13.28 17.62
N CYS A 580 51.79 14.51 17.20
CA CYS A 580 50.60 14.83 16.42
C CYS A 580 50.98 15.22 14.99
N SER A 581 50.41 14.51 14.01
CA SER A 581 50.61 14.80 12.58
C SER A 581 49.83 16.02 12.09
N ASP A 582 48.72 16.39 12.74
CA ASP A 582 47.95 17.61 12.43
C ASP A 582 47.12 18.08 13.65
N PRO A 583 47.60 19.08 14.41
CA PRO A 583 46.90 19.57 15.60
C PRO A 583 45.67 20.44 15.28
N SER A 584 45.46 20.85 14.02
CA SER A 584 44.36 21.70 13.59
C SER A 584 43.07 20.93 13.26
N ASN A 585 43.17 19.59 13.16
CA ASN A 585 42.06 18.71 12.78
C ASN A 585 42.00 17.43 13.64
N PRO A 586 41.61 17.52 14.93
CA PRO A 586 41.51 16.37 15.81
C PRO A 586 40.35 15.43 15.44
N SER A 587 40.56 14.11 15.50
CA SER A 587 39.55 13.09 15.12
C SER A 587 38.75 12.50 16.29
N HIS A 588 38.95 12.98 17.52
CA HIS A 588 38.35 12.39 18.73
C HIS A 588 36.92 12.89 19.05
N GLU A 589 36.14 13.30 18.03
CA GLU A 589 34.70 13.65 18.04
C GLU A 589 34.12 14.47 19.22
N LEU A 590 34.92 15.25 19.95
CA LEU A 590 34.43 16.16 20.99
C LEU A 590 34.09 17.53 20.39
N PRO A 591 32.88 18.08 20.62
CA PRO A 591 32.59 19.46 20.24
C PRO A 591 33.49 20.38 21.08
N ILE A 592 34.05 21.40 20.44
CA ILE A 592 34.94 22.44 21.00
C ILE A 592 36.45 22.12 20.88
N ALA A 593 37.05 22.47 19.73
CA ALA A 593 38.11 23.49 19.61
C ALA A 593 38.76 23.47 18.21
N VAL A 594 39.13 24.64 17.70
CA VAL A 594 39.87 24.85 16.43
C VAL A 594 41.32 24.30 16.48
N SER A 595 41.73 23.72 17.62
CA SER A 595 43.06 23.15 17.89
C SER A 595 42.99 22.16 19.07
N CYS A 596 43.72 21.05 19.05
CA CYS A 596 43.74 20.07 20.14
C CYS A 596 44.30 20.68 21.46
N ARG A 597 43.54 20.61 22.56
CA ARG A 597 43.95 21.11 23.90
C ARG A 597 43.89 20.06 25.01
N LYS A 598 43.41 18.85 24.73
CA LYS A 598 43.21 17.77 25.70
C LYS A 598 44.19 16.63 25.40
N TYR A 599 45.42 16.78 25.87
CA TYR A 599 46.54 15.88 25.53
C TYR A 599 46.36 14.43 26.02
N ASP A 600 45.54 14.22 27.05
CA ASP A 600 45.18 12.90 27.55
C ASP A 600 44.23 12.12 26.61
N MET A 601 43.63 12.79 25.62
CA MET A 601 42.77 12.18 24.59
C MET A 601 43.56 11.87 23.31
N CYS A 602 44.84 12.23 23.23
CA CYS A 602 45.60 12.14 21.99
C CYS A 602 45.77 10.69 21.51
N LEU A 603 45.88 9.70 22.41
CA LEU A 603 46.00 8.30 22.03
C LEU A 603 44.73 7.74 21.35
N GLY A 604 43.57 8.34 21.58
CA GLY A 604 42.32 8.02 20.88
C GLY A 604 42.17 8.72 19.52
N CYS A 605 43.17 9.53 19.10
CA CYS A 605 43.14 10.26 17.84
C CYS A 605 43.90 9.51 16.75
N GLU A 606 43.35 9.42 15.53
CA GLU A 606 43.98 8.79 14.36
C GLU A 606 45.26 9.51 13.91
N ARG A 607 45.43 10.77 14.34
CA ARG A 607 46.58 11.62 14.03
C ARG A 607 47.77 11.39 14.96
N SER A 608 47.61 10.56 16.00
CA SER A 608 48.66 10.29 16.97
C SER A 608 49.71 9.32 16.42
N GLU A 609 50.97 9.62 16.69
CA GLU A 609 52.12 8.80 16.33
C GLU A 609 52.91 8.48 17.61
N VAL A 610 53.00 7.20 17.95
CA VAL A 610 53.68 6.72 19.16
C VAL A 610 55.02 6.11 18.75
N TYR A 611 56.05 6.50 19.50
CA TYR A 611 57.47 6.19 19.29
C TYR A 611 58.03 5.63 20.61
N SER A 612 59.24 5.07 20.59
CA SER A 612 59.81 4.44 21.79
C SER A 612 59.95 5.44 22.96
N GLU A 613 60.30 6.70 22.65
CA GLU A 613 60.46 7.78 23.63
C GLU A 613 59.18 8.15 24.39
N HIS A 614 58.00 7.78 23.87
CA HIS A 614 56.71 8.10 24.47
C HIS A 614 56.27 7.06 25.50
N LEU A 615 56.82 5.84 25.45
CA LEU A 615 56.40 4.72 26.30
C LEU A 615 56.52 5.01 27.80
N PRO A 616 57.62 5.60 28.33
CA PRO A 616 57.72 5.86 29.77
C PRO A 616 56.63 6.81 30.26
N ALA A 617 56.28 7.81 29.45
CA ALA A 617 55.20 8.74 29.76
C ALA A 617 53.82 8.05 29.74
N ILE A 618 53.55 7.17 28.76
CA ILE A 618 52.29 6.40 28.70
C ILE A 618 52.17 5.46 29.89
N CYS A 619 53.23 4.72 30.24
CA CYS A 619 53.28 3.84 31.42
C CYS A 619 53.06 4.63 32.72
N TYR A 620 53.72 5.78 32.86
CA TYR A 620 53.54 6.66 34.02
C TYR A 620 52.11 7.17 34.13
N ARG A 621 51.46 7.50 33.01
CA ARG A 621 50.06 7.93 32.97
C ARG A 621 49.09 6.82 33.36
N ILE A 622 49.35 5.57 32.95
CA ILE A 622 48.57 4.39 33.37
C ILE A 622 48.59 4.27 34.91
N MET A 623 49.77 4.40 35.52
CA MET A 623 49.90 4.37 36.99
C MET A 623 49.13 5.52 37.66
N GLN A 624 49.15 6.73 37.08
CA GLN A 624 48.33 7.85 37.57
C GLN A 624 46.82 7.56 37.48
N TYR A 625 46.36 6.86 36.43
CA TYR A 625 44.97 6.43 36.30
C TYR A 625 44.58 5.37 37.32
N GLU A 626 45.43 4.36 37.54
CA GLU A 626 45.20 3.29 38.54
C GLU A 626 45.16 3.82 39.97
N ASN A 627 46.04 4.78 40.29
CA ASN A 627 46.00 5.50 41.56
C ASN A 627 44.69 6.27 41.74
N LYS A 628 44.21 6.95 40.69
CA LYS A 628 42.91 7.65 40.71
C LYS A 628 41.72 6.70 40.81
N GLN A 629 41.77 5.55 40.12
CA GLN A 629 40.76 4.50 40.24
C GLN A 629 40.64 4.01 41.68
N SER A 630 41.75 3.93 42.40
CA SER A 630 41.78 3.50 43.81
C SER A 630 41.35 4.62 44.77
N SER A 631 41.73 5.87 44.50
CA SER A 631 41.44 7.00 45.41
C SER A 631 40.03 7.58 45.23
N ASP A 632 39.52 7.61 44.00
CA ASP A 632 38.22 8.18 43.66
C ASP A 632 37.53 7.37 42.53
N PRO A 633 36.98 6.19 42.87
CA PRO A 633 36.44 5.26 41.88
C PRO A 633 35.27 5.81 41.06
N GLU A 634 34.40 6.63 41.67
CA GLU A 634 33.21 7.17 41.02
C GLU A 634 33.56 8.26 40.00
N ILE A 635 34.45 9.20 40.34
CA ILE A 635 34.90 10.21 39.38
C ILE A 635 35.75 9.56 38.29
N PHE A 636 36.57 8.58 38.64
CA PHE A 636 37.39 7.83 37.68
C PHE A 636 36.52 7.16 36.60
N LYS A 637 35.49 6.42 37.02
CA LYS A 637 34.59 5.70 36.11
C LYS A 637 33.92 6.62 35.08
N VAL A 638 33.58 7.83 35.50
CA VAL A 638 32.86 8.79 34.64
C VAL A 638 33.80 9.59 33.72
N THR A 639 35.07 9.79 34.10
CA THR A 639 35.93 10.78 33.43
C THR A 639 37.24 10.26 32.83
N LEU A 640 37.73 9.10 33.28
CA LEU A 640 39.08 8.61 32.96
C LEU A 640 39.15 7.12 32.61
N GLU A 641 38.08 6.35 32.81
CA GLU A 641 38.04 4.91 32.55
C GLU A 641 38.35 4.56 31.09
N ASP A 642 37.75 5.29 30.15
CA ASP A 642 38.01 5.18 28.72
C ASP A 642 39.49 5.41 28.37
N ARG A 643 40.10 6.44 28.97
CA ARG A 643 41.51 6.80 28.73
C ARG A 643 42.48 5.74 29.24
N LEU A 644 42.16 5.07 30.35
CA LEU A 644 42.96 3.95 30.86
C LEU A 644 42.95 2.78 29.87
N TYR A 645 41.77 2.43 29.32
CA TYR A 645 41.66 1.36 28.33
C TYR A 645 42.46 1.66 27.07
N ILE A 646 42.34 2.88 26.52
CA ILE A 646 43.09 3.31 25.33
C ILE A 646 44.60 3.27 25.58
N ALA A 647 45.07 3.74 26.76
CA ALA A 647 46.48 3.74 27.10
C ALA A 647 47.05 2.31 27.22
N ARG A 648 46.31 1.38 27.83
CA ARG A 648 46.70 -0.04 27.91
C ARG A 648 46.74 -0.69 26.52
N ASP A 649 45.71 -0.48 25.71
CA ASP A 649 45.68 -0.97 24.31
C ASP A 649 46.82 -0.40 23.46
N THR A 650 47.25 0.85 23.73
CA THR A 650 48.44 1.45 23.08
C THR A 650 49.70 0.66 23.40
N ILE A 651 49.92 0.33 24.68
CA ILE A 651 51.09 -0.46 25.12
C ILE A 651 51.06 -1.86 24.52
N ASP A 652 49.90 -2.53 24.55
CA ASP A 652 49.76 -3.88 24.00
C ASP A 652 49.99 -3.90 22.48
N LYS A 653 49.45 -2.92 21.75
CA LYS A 653 49.74 -2.77 20.32
C LYS A 653 51.21 -2.44 20.06
N PHE A 654 51.89 -1.70 20.93
CA PHE A 654 53.31 -1.38 20.78
C PHE A 654 54.18 -2.62 20.92
N ARG A 655 53.88 -3.49 21.90
CA ARG A 655 54.54 -4.79 22.08
C ARG A 655 54.49 -5.66 20.82
N ILE A 656 53.37 -5.57 20.07
CA ILE A 656 53.11 -6.39 18.88
C ILE A 656 53.67 -5.76 17.60
N ARG A 657 53.55 -4.43 17.45
CA ARG A 657 53.80 -3.74 16.16
C ARG A 657 55.20 -3.17 15.98
N HIS A 658 55.96 -2.98 17.06
CA HIS A 658 57.32 -2.44 17.03
C HIS A 658 58.36 -3.57 17.08
N GLN A 659 59.46 -3.47 16.33
CA GLN A 659 60.41 -4.58 16.16
C GLN A 659 61.01 -5.09 17.49
N ASN A 660 61.31 -4.18 18.41
CA ASN A 660 61.76 -4.46 19.79
C ASN A 660 60.70 -4.12 20.85
N GLY A 661 59.42 -4.19 20.50
CA GLY A 661 58.33 -3.64 21.32
C GLY A 661 58.22 -4.20 22.74
N VAL A 662 58.49 -5.49 22.93
CA VAL A 662 58.42 -6.14 24.26
C VAL A 662 59.50 -5.58 25.20
N GLU A 663 60.77 -5.58 24.77
CA GLU A 663 61.91 -5.11 25.58
C GLU A 663 61.78 -3.62 25.90
N LEU A 664 61.36 -2.81 24.93
CA LEU A 664 61.19 -1.36 25.10
C LEU A 664 60.07 -1.02 26.09
N VAL A 665 58.96 -1.78 26.07
CA VAL A 665 57.85 -1.58 27.01
C VAL A 665 58.25 -1.96 28.44
N GLU A 666 58.97 -3.07 28.63
CA GLU A 666 59.47 -3.46 29.96
C GLU A 666 60.43 -2.40 30.53
N LEU A 667 61.40 -1.94 29.72
CA LEU A 667 62.31 -0.87 30.12
C LEU A 667 61.58 0.43 30.45
N ALA A 668 60.58 0.80 29.65
CA ALA A 668 59.76 1.98 29.88
C ALA A 668 58.90 1.88 31.15
N TYR A 669 58.38 0.69 31.46
CA TYR A 669 57.65 0.42 32.69
C TYR A 669 58.55 0.55 33.91
N GLU A 670 59.77 -0.01 33.87
CA GLU A 670 60.76 0.16 34.94
C GLU A 670 61.11 1.64 35.16
N GLN A 671 61.33 2.39 34.08
CA GLN A 671 61.59 3.84 34.15
C GLN A 671 60.42 4.61 34.77
N ALA A 672 59.18 4.31 34.37
CA ALA A 672 57.98 4.94 34.93
C ALA A 672 57.79 4.59 36.42
N ASN A 673 58.02 3.33 36.79
CA ASN A 673 57.90 2.85 38.17
C ASN A 673 58.96 3.50 39.08
N ASN A 674 60.21 3.56 38.63
CA ASN A 674 61.29 4.25 39.34
C ASN A 674 60.97 5.75 39.52
N ALA A 675 60.41 6.39 38.50
CA ALA A 675 59.99 7.78 38.58
C ALA A 675 58.83 7.99 39.59
N MET A 676 57.88 7.05 39.66
CA MET A 676 56.80 7.08 40.67
C MET A 676 57.33 6.88 42.10
N GLN A 677 58.24 5.92 42.30
CA GLN A 677 58.82 5.65 43.63
C GLN A 677 59.69 6.79 44.14
N ASN A 678 60.41 7.46 43.24
CA ASN A 678 61.30 8.58 43.57
C ASN A 678 60.61 9.95 43.51
N GLU A 679 59.27 10.00 43.43
CA GLU A 679 58.46 11.23 43.31
C GLU A 679 58.95 12.19 42.21
N THR A 680 59.52 11.65 41.13
CA THR A 680 60.06 12.44 40.01
C THR A 680 59.01 12.48 38.89
N PRO A 681 58.29 13.59 38.66
CA PRO A 681 57.17 13.61 37.74
C PRO A 681 57.62 13.55 36.27
N LEU A 682 57.30 12.46 35.57
CA LEU A 682 57.45 12.37 34.10
C LEU A 682 56.34 13.11 33.35
N LEU A 683 55.20 13.30 34.00
CA LEU A 683 54.03 14.00 33.47
C LEU A 683 53.37 14.83 34.57
N PRO A 684 52.70 15.95 34.22
CA PRO A 684 51.89 16.69 35.17
C PRO A 684 50.77 15.81 35.75
N PRO A 685 50.27 16.11 36.98
CA PRO A 685 49.13 15.40 37.55
C PRO A 685 47.88 15.58 36.68
N ILE A 686 46.96 14.62 36.75
CA ILE A 686 45.70 14.69 36.00
C ILE A 686 44.82 15.79 36.61
N LEU A 687 44.85 16.98 36.01
CA LEU A 687 44.10 18.17 36.46
C LEU A 687 42.59 18.11 36.14
N GLN A 688 42.17 17.18 35.28
CA GLN A 688 40.75 17.02 34.95
C GLN A 688 40.06 16.16 36.00
N THR A 689 39.41 16.82 36.95
CA THR A 689 38.30 16.27 37.75
C THR A 689 37.05 17.11 37.46
N GLY A 690 36.40 16.84 36.31
CA GLY A 690 35.02 17.22 36.03
C GLY A 690 34.72 18.69 35.66
N GLY A 691 34.02 18.84 34.54
CA GLY A 691 33.35 20.06 34.07
C GLY A 691 33.14 19.96 32.57
N ILE A 692 31.91 19.61 32.15
CA ILE A 692 31.46 19.64 30.74
C ILE A 692 31.74 21.02 30.15
#